data_AF-R0FL83-F1
#
_entry.id   AF-R0FL83-F1
#
_cell.length_a   1.000
_cell.length_b   1.000
_cell.length_c   1.000
_cell.angle_alpha   90.00
_cell.angle_beta   90.00
_cell.angle_gamma   90.00
#
_symmetry.space_group_name_H-M   'P 1'
#
loop_
_entity.id
_entity.type
_entity.pdbx_description
1 polymer ?
#
loop_
_entity_poly.entity_id
_entity_poly.type
_entity_poly.pdbx_seq_one_letter_code
_entity_poly.pdbx_strand_id
1 'polypeptide(L)'
;MLTSSSSSSSCEFFSSNPPPLLRNAFSSFTVPMGLKLSRRLAGVKDRSTLKVSCRRAHERVVEEEASTMTETREPFKVSSGEASPLGVSQVDKGINFALFSQNATSVTLCLSLPQSDKDDDGMIELVLDPSVNKTGDTWHICVEDLPLRNVLYGYRVDGPGEWNQGHRFDRSVLLLDPYAKLVKGRSSFGDSSQKFAQFYGTYDFESSPFNWGDDYKFPNIPEKDLVIYEMNVRAFTADGSSGVDPNIGGSYLGLVEKIPHLQDLGINAVELLPVFEFDELELQRRPNPRDHMVNTWGYSTVNFFAPMSRYASGEGDPIKASKEFKEMVKALHSAGIEVILDVVYNHTNEADDKYPYTTSFRGIDNKVYYMLDPGNQLLNFSGCGNTLNCNHPVVMELILDSLRHWVTEYHVDGFRFDLASVLCRATDGSPLSTPPLIRAIAKDSILSRCKIIAEPWDCGGLYLVGKFPSWDRWAEWNGMYRDDVRRFIKGDSGMKGSFATRVSGSSDLYQVHQRKPYHGVNFVIAHDGFTLRDLVSYNFKHNEANGEGGNDGCNDNHSWNCGFEGETGDAHIKSLRTRQMKNFHLALMISQGTPMMLMGDEYGHTRYGNNNSYGHDTALNNFQWNELEAKKQNHFRFFSEVIKFRHSHHILKHENFLTQGEITWHEDNWDNTESKFLAFTLHDGVGGRDIYLAFNAHDYFVKALIPHPRQGKQWFRVADTNLESPDDFVSEGVPGVADTYNVAPFSSILLQSK
;
A
#
# COMPACT_ATOMS: atom_id res chain seq x y z
N MET A 1 3.96 -41.06 21.65
CA MET A 1 5.23 -41.58 22.22
C MET A 1 6.08 -42.12 21.09
N LEU A 2 7.40 -41.91 21.18
CA LEU A 2 8.48 -42.12 20.17
C LEU A 2 8.68 -40.90 19.25
N THR A 3 9.50 -39.88 19.59
CA THR A 3 10.98 -39.74 19.72
C THR A 3 11.77 -39.73 18.39
N SER A 4 12.33 -38.55 18.06
CA SER A 4 13.60 -38.37 17.32
C SER A 4 14.19 -37.02 17.78
N SER A 5 15.17 -37.01 18.70
CA SER A 5 16.63 -37.11 18.50
C SER A 5 17.23 -35.91 17.73
N SER A 6 17.60 -34.91 18.52
CA SER A 6 18.48 -33.79 18.23
C SER A 6 19.91 -34.23 17.90
N SER A 7 20.51 -33.63 16.86
CA SER A 7 21.95 -33.66 16.63
C SER A 7 22.50 -32.23 16.53
N SER A 8 23.18 -31.83 17.59
CA SER A 8 24.07 -30.67 17.67
C SER A 8 25.44 -31.05 17.11
N SER A 9 25.95 -30.29 16.14
CA SER A 9 27.38 -30.23 15.85
C SER A 9 27.78 -28.80 15.47
N SER A 10 28.47 -28.18 16.42
CA SER A 10 29.31 -27.00 16.30
C SER A 10 30.36 -27.14 15.20
N CYS A 11 30.58 -26.06 14.42
CA CYS A 11 31.79 -25.89 13.62
C CYS A 11 32.32 -24.46 13.77
N GLU A 12 33.63 -24.41 13.89
CA GLU A 12 34.46 -23.33 14.41
C GLU A 12 34.67 -22.19 13.41
N PHE A 13 34.83 -20.99 13.97
CA PHE A 13 35.32 -19.79 13.30
C PHE A 13 36.74 -20.02 12.77
N PHE A 14 36.94 -19.89 11.45
CA PHE A 14 38.24 -19.63 10.87
C PHE A 14 38.31 -18.17 10.38
N SER A 15 39.14 -17.38 11.07
CA SER A 15 39.56 -16.06 10.61
C SER A 15 40.57 -16.20 9.48
N SER A 16 40.34 -15.55 8.35
CA SER A 16 41.36 -15.30 7.34
C SER A 16 41.44 -13.80 7.06
N ASN A 17 42.59 -13.21 7.42
CA ASN A 17 42.94 -11.82 7.11
C ASN A 17 43.12 -11.61 5.60
N PRO A 18 42.79 -10.42 5.06
CA PRO A 18 42.95 -10.10 3.65
C PRO A 18 44.39 -9.68 3.30
N PRO A 19 44.83 -9.81 2.03
CA PRO A 19 46.12 -9.32 1.58
C PRO A 19 46.08 -7.82 1.20
N PRO A 20 47.23 -7.12 1.22
CA PRO A 20 47.29 -5.68 0.97
C PRO A 20 47.55 -5.37 -0.51
N LEU A 21 46.88 -4.35 -1.08
CA LEU A 21 47.26 -3.77 -2.36
C LEU A 21 47.32 -2.24 -2.33
N LEU A 22 48.56 -1.78 -2.36
CA LEU A 22 49.13 -0.58 -2.95
C LEU A 22 48.25 0.21 -3.95
N ARG A 23 48.13 1.53 -3.73
CA ARG A 23 48.16 2.54 -4.81
C ARG A 23 48.90 3.81 -4.38
N ASN A 24 49.99 4.08 -5.09
CA ASN A 24 50.67 5.38 -5.15
C ASN A 24 50.13 6.20 -6.33
N ALA A 25 49.70 7.43 -6.02
CA ALA A 25 50.06 8.73 -6.58
C ALA A 25 50.14 9.05 -8.10
N PHE A 26 49.83 10.34 -8.36
CA PHE A 26 50.04 11.23 -9.52
C PHE A 26 48.85 11.37 -10.51
N SER A 27 48.39 12.56 -10.92
CA SER A 27 48.80 13.95 -10.62
C SER A 27 47.80 15.00 -11.12
N SER A 28 47.54 15.99 -10.25
CA SER A 28 47.49 17.46 -10.46
C SER A 28 46.79 18.14 -11.67
N PHE A 29 45.93 19.12 -11.36
CA PHE A 29 46.04 20.49 -11.87
C PHE A 29 45.59 21.49 -10.76
N THR A 30 46.35 22.58 -10.58
CA THR A 30 46.11 23.63 -9.56
C THR A 30 46.33 25.03 -10.14
N VAL A 31 45.41 25.97 -9.77
CA VAL A 31 45.65 27.36 -9.26
C VAL A 31 45.90 28.46 -10.33
N PRO A 32 45.44 29.74 -10.17
CA PRO A 32 45.68 30.56 -8.97
C PRO A 32 44.70 31.64 -8.42
N MET A 33 44.74 31.73 -7.07
CA MET A 33 44.96 32.84 -6.10
C MET A 33 44.13 34.15 -5.96
N GLY A 34 43.82 34.46 -4.68
CA GLY A 34 44.05 35.74 -3.96
C GLY A 34 43.27 35.87 -2.62
N LEU A 35 43.76 35.54 -1.39
CA LEU A 35 44.54 36.31 -0.35
C LEU A 35 43.84 37.60 0.18
N LYS A 36 43.66 37.97 1.49
CA LYS A 36 44.31 37.80 2.84
C LYS A 36 43.26 38.06 3.97
N LEU A 37 43.20 37.37 5.13
CA LEU A 37 43.99 37.42 6.40
C LEU A 37 43.94 38.71 7.26
N SER A 38 43.45 38.64 8.52
CA SER A 38 44.29 38.57 9.76
C SER A 38 43.50 38.49 11.08
N ARG A 39 44.06 37.76 12.06
CA ARG A 39 43.70 37.61 13.49
C ARG A 39 44.45 38.64 14.36
N ARG A 40 43.97 38.89 15.59
CA ARG A 40 44.83 39.06 16.80
C ARG A 40 44.08 38.77 18.11
N LEU A 41 44.85 38.30 19.10
CA LEU A 41 44.50 37.81 20.44
C LEU A 41 45.40 38.50 21.49
N ALA A 42 45.06 38.30 22.77
CA ALA A 42 45.74 38.68 24.03
C ALA A 42 45.30 40.03 24.64
N GLY A 43 45.10 40.22 25.95
CA GLY A 43 45.22 39.40 27.16
C GLY A 43 45.30 40.30 28.41
N VAL A 44 45.20 39.70 29.62
CA VAL A 44 45.66 40.19 30.96
C VAL A 44 44.63 40.81 31.94
N LYS A 45 44.74 40.32 33.19
CA LYS A 45 44.03 40.59 34.45
C LYS A 45 44.46 41.91 35.13
N ASP A 46 43.59 42.53 35.94
CA ASP A 46 43.96 42.96 37.31
C ASP A 46 42.74 43.23 38.24
N ARG A 47 43.00 43.17 39.56
CA ARG A 47 42.08 43.18 40.72
C ARG A 47 41.98 44.56 41.41
N SER A 48 40.91 44.69 42.23
CA SER A 48 40.74 45.57 43.42
C SER A 48 40.35 47.05 43.14
N THR A 49 39.49 47.76 43.88
CA THR A 49 39.20 47.79 45.34
C THR A 49 37.81 48.42 45.65
N LEU A 50 37.17 47.88 46.69
CA LEU A 50 36.30 48.44 47.74
C LEU A 50 35.74 49.89 47.65
N LYS A 51 34.43 50.02 47.92
CA LYS A 51 33.90 50.99 48.91
C LYS A 51 32.67 50.44 49.63
N VAL A 52 32.78 50.38 50.95
CA VAL A 52 31.73 50.05 51.92
C VAL A 52 30.97 51.32 52.30
N SER A 53 29.65 51.24 52.40
CA SER A 53 28.87 52.02 53.36
C SER A 53 27.76 51.14 53.90
N CYS A 54 27.74 50.99 55.22
CA CYS A 54 26.81 50.19 55.98
C CYS A 54 26.08 51.16 56.92
N ARG A 55 24.74 51.14 56.97
CA ARG A 55 23.98 51.43 58.19
C ARG A 55 22.49 51.04 58.11
N ARG A 56 22.19 50.07 58.97
CA ARG A 56 21.02 49.88 59.85
C ARG A 56 19.69 49.39 59.28
N ALA A 57 19.38 48.20 59.80
CA ALA A 57 18.09 47.54 59.84
C ALA A 57 17.02 48.32 60.61
N HIS A 58 15.77 48.16 60.15
CA HIS A 58 14.58 48.18 60.98
C HIS A 58 13.65 47.06 60.50
N GLU A 59 13.34 46.13 61.39
CA GLU A 59 12.24 45.17 61.26
C GLU A 59 10.90 45.91 61.27
N ARG A 60 9.95 45.51 60.41
CA ARG A 60 8.68 44.87 60.81
C ARG A 60 7.63 44.84 59.68
N VAL A 61 6.80 43.78 59.80
CA VAL A 61 5.44 43.54 59.33
C VAL A 61 5.28 42.92 57.93
N VAL A 62 4.82 41.67 57.99
CA VAL A 62 4.18 40.87 56.95
C VAL A 62 2.80 41.47 56.68
N GLU A 63 2.54 41.87 55.44
CA GLU A 63 1.18 42.01 54.91
C GLU A 63 1.06 41.11 53.69
N GLU A 64 0.07 40.22 53.76
CA GLU A 64 -0.44 39.41 52.66
C GLU A 64 -0.84 40.30 51.49
N GLU A 65 -0.07 40.28 50.41
CA GLU A 65 -0.59 40.66 49.10
C GLU A 65 -1.19 39.41 48.46
N ALA A 66 -2.52 39.35 48.53
CA ALA A 66 -3.35 38.48 47.74
C ALA A 66 -2.93 38.57 46.27
N SER A 67 -2.39 37.46 45.75
CA SER A 67 -2.20 37.23 44.33
C SER A 67 -3.56 37.37 43.64
N THR A 68 -3.79 38.54 43.04
CA THR A 68 -4.88 38.82 42.11
C THR A 68 -4.89 37.72 41.07
N MET A 69 -5.88 36.82 41.17
CA MET A 69 -6.19 35.87 40.12
C MET A 69 -6.52 36.68 38.88
N THR A 70 -5.64 36.63 37.89
CA THR A 70 -6.00 36.98 36.51
C THR A 70 -7.05 35.96 36.08
N GLU A 71 -8.31 36.36 36.13
CA GLU A 71 -9.42 35.69 35.43
C GLU A 71 -9.06 35.65 33.94
N THR A 72 -8.50 34.53 33.49
CA THR A 72 -8.49 34.15 32.08
C THR A 72 -9.94 33.96 31.68
N ARG A 73 -10.51 34.96 31.00
CA ARG A 73 -11.82 34.84 30.33
C ARG A 73 -11.80 33.56 29.49
N GLU A 74 -12.68 32.61 29.78
CA GLU A 74 -12.94 31.48 28.88
C GLU A 74 -13.39 32.07 27.54
N PRO A 75 -12.61 31.92 26.44
CA PRO A 75 -12.88 32.65 25.20
C PRO A 75 -14.10 32.13 24.45
N PHE A 76 -14.62 30.95 24.80
CA PHE A 76 -15.75 30.31 24.14
C PHE A 76 -16.79 29.85 25.15
N LYS A 77 -18.06 29.92 24.74
CA LYS A 77 -19.15 29.29 25.48
C LYS A 77 -19.16 27.80 25.17
N VAL A 78 -19.10 26.97 26.20
CA VAL A 78 -19.11 25.51 26.08
C VAL A 78 -20.40 24.93 26.69
N SER A 79 -20.83 23.79 26.15
CA SER A 79 -21.95 23.01 26.67
C SER A 79 -21.61 21.52 26.72
N SER A 80 -22.51 20.69 27.26
CA SER A 80 -22.25 19.26 27.46
C SER A 80 -21.84 18.54 26.17
N GLY A 81 -22.37 18.94 25.01
CA GLY A 81 -22.20 18.21 23.75
C GLY A 81 -22.94 16.88 23.73
N GLU A 82 -22.63 16.07 22.70
CA GLU A 82 -23.26 14.79 22.39
C GLU A 82 -22.20 13.71 22.18
N ALA A 83 -22.44 12.51 22.70
CA ALA A 83 -21.52 11.37 22.59
C ALA A 83 -21.46 10.75 21.19
N SER A 84 -22.37 11.12 20.29
CA SER A 84 -22.44 10.59 18.93
C SER A 84 -22.80 11.73 17.96
N PRO A 85 -22.23 11.75 16.74
CA PRO A 85 -21.21 10.84 16.23
C PRO A 85 -19.83 11.05 16.90
N LEU A 86 -18.97 10.03 16.85
CA LEU A 86 -17.56 10.17 17.26
C LEU A 86 -16.81 11.10 16.29
N GLY A 87 -15.76 11.74 16.81
CA GLY A 87 -14.98 12.76 16.11
C GLY A 87 -15.60 14.16 16.19
N VAL A 88 -15.27 15.00 15.22
CA VAL A 88 -15.82 16.37 15.11
C VAL A 88 -17.06 16.40 14.21
N SER A 89 -18.09 17.12 14.65
CA SER A 89 -19.36 17.31 13.93
C SER A 89 -19.96 18.69 14.18
N GLN A 90 -20.67 19.22 13.17
CA GLN A 90 -21.44 20.45 13.33
C GLN A 90 -22.83 20.12 13.90
N VAL A 91 -23.25 20.86 14.93
CA VAL A 91 -24.58 20.79 15.54
C VAL A 91 -25.21 22.19 15.57
N ASP A 92 -26.52 22.28 15.81
CA ASP A 92 -27.26 23.57 15.76
C ASP A 92 -26.66 24.68 16.63
N LYS A 93 -26.01 24.32 17.74
CA LYS A 93 -25.45 25.25 18.73
C LYS A 93 -23.96 25.54 18.54
N GLY A 94 -23.25 24.82 17.68
CA GLY A 94 -21.79 24.96 17.57
C GLY A 94 -21.12 23.72 16.99
N ILE A 95 -19.86 23.49 17.38
CA ILE A 95 -19.08 22.33 16.94
C ILE A 95 -18.97 21.34 18.10
N ASN A 96 -19.46 20.12 17.87
CA ASN A 96 -19.40 19.00 18.80
C ASN A 96 -18.14 18.16 18.56
N PHE A 97 -17.44 17.83 19.64
CA PHE A 97 -16.28 16.95 19.66
C PHE A 97 -16.60 15.75 20.54
N ALA A 98 -16.39 14.54 20.05
CA ALA A 98 -16.59 13.31 20.80
C ALA A 98 -15.41 12.33 20.64
N LEU A 99 -14.87 11.85 21.75
CA LEU A 99 -13.70 10.97 21.81
C LEU A 99 -13.99 9.75 22.70
N PHE A 100 -13.82 8.56 22.16
CA PHE A 100 -13.86 7.33 22.96
C PHE A 100 -12.55 7.14 23.74
N SER A 101 -12.64 6.98 25.06
CA SER A 101 -11.58 6.42 25.90
C SER A 101 -12.17 5.85 27.18
N GLN A 102 -12.04 4.54 27.35
CA GLN A 102 -12.58 3.80 28.49
C GLN A 102 -11.75 4.05 29.74
N ASN A 103 -10.42 4.05 29.59
CA ASN A 103 -9.48 4.09 30.72
C ASN A 103 -8.99 5.51 31.06
N ALA A 104 -9.35 6.54 30.28
CA ALA A 104 -8.99 7.91 30.60
C ALA A 104 -9.67 8.41 31.88
N THR A 105 -8.90 9.13 32.70
CA THR A 105 -9.38 9.85 33.90
C THR A 105 -9.67 11.32 33.61
N SER A 106 -9.04 11.89 32.58
CA SER A 106 -9.26 13.26 32.13
C SER A 106 -9.01 13.39 30.64
N VAL A 107 -9.80 14.24 29.97
CA VAL A 107 -9.62 14.62 28.57
C VAL A 107 -9.65 16.14 28.48
N THR A 108 -8.69 16.71 27.76
CA THR A 108 -8.64 18.14 27.43
C THR A 108 -8.64 18.30 25.92
N LEU A 109 -9.62 19.03 25.39
CA LEU A 109 -9.65 19.44 23.99
C LEU A 109 -8.71 20.64 23.80
N CYS A 110 -7.79 20.54 22.85
CA CYS A 110 -6.84 21.60 22.51
C CYS A 110 -7.18 22.18 21.13
N LEU A 111 -7.29 23.50 21.02
CA LEU A 111 -7.70 24.21 19.79
C LEU A 111 -6.69 25.28 19.39
N SER A 112 -6.41 25.40 18.09
CA SER A 112 -5.70 26.53 17.49
C SER A 112 -6.57 27.16 16.40
N LEU A 113 -6.74 28.47 16.47
CA LEU A 113 -7.60 29.24 15.59
C LEU A 113 -6.82 29.74 14.36
N PRO A 114 -7.48 29.94 13.21
CA PRO A 114 -6.80 30.33 11.95
C PRO A 114 -6.05 31.68 11.95
N GLN A 115 -6.30 32.57 12.93
CA GLN A 115 -5.83 33.97 12.94
C GLN A 115 -4.85 34.31 14.08
N SER A 116 -4.17 33.33 14.68
CA SER A 116 -3.09 33.65 15.63
C SER A 116 -1.86 34.16 14.87
N ASP A 117 -1.84 35.46 14.51
CA ASP A 117 -0.71 36.19 13.89
C ASP A 117 0.53 36.34 14.82
N LYS A 118 0.60 35.56 15.89
CA LYS A 118 1.73 35.47 16.80
C LYS A 118 2.12 34.01 16.92
N ASP A 119 3.35 33.72 16.51
CA ASP A 119 4.00 32.40 16.56
C ASP A 119 4.12 31.77 17.97
N ASP A 120 3.44 32.29 18.99
CA ASP A 120 3.63 31.92 20.41
C ASP A 120 2.35 32.00 21.29
N ASP A 121 1.14 32.20 20.73
CA ASP A 121 -0.09 32.02 21.52
C ASP A 121 -0.43 30.52 21.53
N GLY A 122 -0.17 29.86 22.67
CA GLY A 122 -0.41 28.43 22.86
C GLY A 122 -1.85 27.98 22.53
N MET A 123 -2.03 26.67 22.39
CA MET A 123 -3.35 26.05 22.18
C MET A 123 -4.34 26.46 23.27
N ILE A 124 -5.58 26.76 22.88
CA ILE A 124 -6.69 26.94 23.81
C ILE A 124 -7.06 25.56 24.36
N GLU A 125 -6.97 25.40 25.68
CA GLU A 125 -7.25 24.14 26.36
C GLU A 125 -8.61 24.19 27.06
N LEU A 126 -9.49 23.26 26.71
CA LEU A 126 -10.82 23.09 27.29
C LEU A 126 -10.86 21.74 28.01
N VAL A 127 -10.84 21.77 29.34
CA VAL A 127 -10.91 20.56 30.18
C VAL A 127 -12.35 20.05 30.23
N LEU A 128 -12.57 18.78 29.90
CA LEU A 128 -13.90 18.18 29.93
C LEU A 128 -14.25 17.74 31.36
N ASP A 129 -15.40 18.18 31.88
CA ASP A 129 -15.90 17.75 33.19
C ASP A 129 -16.45 16.31 33.09
N PRO A 130 -15.89 15.30 33.76
CA PRO A 130 -16.35 13.93 33.65
C PRO A 130 -17.81 13.71 34.08
N SER A 131 -18.39 14.63 34.87
CA SER A 131 -19.78 14.55 35.32
C SER A 131 -20.79 15.13 34.32
N VAL A 132 -20.33 15.90 33.33
CA VAL A 132 -21.16 16.61 32.33
C VAL A 132 -20.80 16.22 30.90
N ASN A 133 -19.50 16.11 30.62
CA ASN A 133 -18.88 15.91 29.31
C ASN A 133 -18.45 14.44 29.07
N LYS A 134 -19.13 13.48 29.70
CA LYS A 134 -18.87 12.06 29.49
C LYS A 134 -20.16 11.24 29.59
N THR A 135 -20.44 10.44 28.57
CA THR A 135 -21.54 9.47 28.55
C THR A 135 -20.97 8.08 28.29
N GLY A 136 -21.11 7.17 29.26
CA GLY A 136 -20.40 5.88 29.21
C GLY A 136 -18.89 6.11 29.13
N ASP A 137 -18.25 5.54 28.11
CA ASP A 137 -16.80 5.66 27.85
C ASP A 137 -16.47 6.72 26.78
N THR A 138 -17.44 7.57 26.41
CA THR A 138 -17.26 8.62 25.40
C THR A 138 -17.26 10.00 26.04
N TRP A 139 -16.15 10.72 25.86
CA TRP A 139 -15.98 12.10 26.26
C TRP A 139 -16.51 13.01 25.17
N HIS A 140 -17.22 14.08 25.53
CA HIS A 140 -17.81 14.98 24.54
C HIS A 140 -17.98 16.41 25.04
N ILE A 141 -17.83 17.38 24.14
CA ILE A 141 -18.02 18.81 24.42
C ILE A 141 -18.52 19.52 23.17
N CYS A 142 -19.44 20.47 23.32
CA CYS A 142 -19.86 21.34 22.23
C CYS A 142 -19.38 22.77 22.50
N VAL A 143 -18.66 23.34 21.55
CA VAL A 143 -18.07 24.67 21.63
C VAL A 143 -18.82 25.60 20.67
N GLU A 144 -19.41 26.67 21.21
CA GLU A 144 -20.14 27.67 20.43
C GLU A 144 -19.14 28.65 19.77
N ASP A 145 -19.57 29.28 18.67
CA ASP A 145 -18.84 30.36 17.97
C ASP A 145 -17.42 30.03 17.47
N LEU A 146 -17.09 28.73 17.27
CA LEU A 146 -15.88 28.35 16.55
C LEU A 146 -15.98 28.66 15.05
N PRO A 147 -14.87 29.07 14.40
CA PRO A 147 -14.82 29.14 12.94
C PRO A 147 -15.21 27.80 12.31
N LEU A 148 -16.02 27.83 11.24
CA LEU A 148 -16.54 26.63 10.59
C LEU A 148 -15.52 25.84 9.77
N ARG A 149 -14.29 26.36 9.62
CA ARG A 149 -13.19 25.68 8.94
C ARG A 149 -11.83 26.12 9.48
N ASN A 150 -10.79 25.34 9.17
CA ASN A 150 -9.37 25.63 9.46
C ASN A 150 -9.01 25.74 10.95
N VAL A 151 -9.91 25.38 11.87
CA VAL A 151 -9.55 25.20 13.27
C VAL A 151 -8.76 23.90 13.37
N LEU A 152 -7.59 23.98 14.00
CA LEU A 152 -6.79 22.80 14.32
C LEU A 152 -7.17 22.31 15.71
N TYR A 153 -7.31 21.00 15.87
CA TYR A 153 -7.65 20.41 17.14
C TYR A 153 -6.91 19.10 17.43
N GLY A 154 -6.83 18.77 18.72
CA GLY A 154 -6.33 17.50 19.24
C GLY A 154 -6.71 17.34 20.70
N TYR A 155 -6.26 16.26 21.33
CA TYR A 155 -6.60 15.94 22.71
C TYR A 155 -5.36 15.70 23.56
N ARG A 156 -5.37 16.19 24.79
CA ARG A 156 -4.49 15.67 25.85
C ARG A 156 -5.30 14.72 26.71
N VAL A 157 -4.81 13.51 26.89
CA VAL A 157 -5.52 12.45 27.60
C VAL A 157 -4.66 11.98 28.76
N ASP A 158 -5.26 11.93 29.95
CA ASP A 158 -4.63 11.45 31.18
C ASP A 158 -5.36 10.20 31.68
N GLY A 159 -4.65 9.36 32.41
CA GLY A 159 -5.14 8.05 32.86
C GLY A 159 -4.15 7.32 33.76
N PRO A 160 -4.44 6.06 34.11
CA PRO A 160 -3.54 5.24 34.91
C PRO A 160 -2.14 5.14 34.27
N GLY A 161 -1.09 5.43 35.03
CA GLY A 161 0.29 5.45 34.54
C GLY A 161 0.99 4.08 34.54
N GLU A 162 0.32 3.01 34.99
CA GLU A 162 0.96 1.71 35.18
C GLU A 162 1.22 0.98 33.86
N TRP A 163 2.45 1.14 33.36
CA TRP A 163 2.93 0.46 32.14
C TRP A 163 2.75 -1.06 32.20
N ASN A 164 3.01 -1.67 33.35
CA ASN A 164 2.87 -3.11 33.60
C ASN A 164 1.42 -3.61 33.57
N GLN A 165 0.44 -2.70 33.58
CA GLN A 165 -0.99 -3.02 33.43
C GLN A 165 -1.53 -2.74 32.01
N GLY A 166 -0.65 -2.33 31.09
CA GLY A 166 -0.95 -2.10 29.67
C GLY A 166 -1.34 -0.67 29.32
N HIS A 167 -1.28 0.27 30.27
CA HIS A 167 -1.59 1.68 30.03
C HIS A 167 -0.38 2.45 29.49
N ARG A 168 -0.62 3.45 28.63
CA ARG A 168 0.40 4.27 27.95
C ARG A 168 0.02 5.76 27.91
N PHE A 169 -0.78 6.21 28.88
CA PHE A 169 -1.23 7.60 28.97
C PHE A 169 -0.05 8.54 29.23
N ASP A 170 -0.04 9.67 28.52
CA ASP A 170 0.89 10.77 28.75
C ASP A 170 0.20 12.09 28.40
N ARG A 171 -0.24 12.82 29.44
CA ARG A 171 -0.93 14.10 29.30
C ARG A 171 -0.07 15.17 28.59
N SER A 172 1.26 15.02 28.59
CA SER A 172 2.16 15.98 27.93
C SER A 172 2.16 15.86 26.41
N VAL A 173 1.62 14.77 25.85
CA VAL A 173 1.49 14.55 24.42
C VAL A 173 0.15 15.07 23.93
N LEU A 174 0.16 15.78 22.81
CA LEU A 174 -1.06 16.14 22.08
C LEU A 174 -1.36 15.03 21.06
N LEU A 175 -2.57 14.50 21.12
CA LEU A 175 -3.00 13.31 20.39
C LEU A 175 -4.01 13.68 19.30
N LEU A 176 -3.83 13.08 18.13
CA LEU A 176 -4.72 13.21 17.00
C LEU A 176 -6.00 12.39 17.23
N ASP A 177 -7.14 12.98 16.89
CA ASP A 177 -8.43 12.32 16.89
C ASP A 177 -8.46 11.13 15.91
N PRO A 178 -8.77 9.90 16.37
CA PRO A 178 -8.94 8.73 15.51
C PRO A 178 -9.99 8.91 14.40
N TYR A 179 -10.98 9.78 14.63
CA TYR A 179 -12.08 10.08 13.70
C TYR A 179 -11.89 11.41 12.94
N ALA A 180 -10.70 12.01 12.98
CA ALA A 180 -10.42 13.21 12.17
C ALA A 180 -10.57 12.91 10.68
N LYS A 181 -11.58 13.53 10.03
CA LYS A 181 -11.84 13.36 8.58
C LYS A 181 -10.84 14.12 7.72
N LEU A 182 -10.16 15.12 8.29
CA LEU A 182 -9.11 15.90 7.67
C LEU A 182 -7.99 16.06 8.68
N VAL A 183 -6.73 15.84 8.25
CA VAL A 183 -5.56 15.92 9.12
C VAL A 183 -4.56 16.91 8.55
N LYS A 184 -4.29 17.99 9.29
CA LYS A 184 -3.20 18.91 8.98
C LYS A 184 -1.91 18.37 9.57
N GLY A 185 -0.99 17.99 8.70
CA GLY A 185 0.38 17.64 9.06
C GLY A 185 1.37 18.54 8.31
N ARG A 186 2.30 17.89 7.62
CA ARG A 186 3.39 18.54 6.87
C ARG A 186 2.89 19.12 5.56
N SER A 187 3.47 20.24 5.14
CA SER A 187 3.06 20.95 3.92
C SER A 187 3.61 20.35 2.63
N SER A 188 4.66 19.54 2.69
CA SER A 188 5.34 19.04 1.50
C SER A 188 5.83 17.62 1.72
N PHE A 189 5.76 16.79 0.67
CA PHE A 189 6.26 15.43 0.73
C PHE A 189 7.79 15.40 0.85
N GLY A 190 8.32 14.63 1.79
CA GLY A 190 9.76 14.40 1.97
C GLY A 190 10.55 15.62 2.49
N ASP A 191 9.89 16.71 2.89
CA ASP A 191 10.57 17.90 3.41
C ASP A 191 11.10 17.65 4.84
N SER A 192 12.38 17.26 4.90
CA SER A 192 13.10 16.98 6.15
C SER A 192 13.14 18.16 7.15
N SER A 193 12.91 19.40 6.71
CA SER A 193 12.83 20.56 7.62
C SER A 193 11.60 20.48 8.55
N GLN A 194 10.56 19.75 8.13
CA GLN A 194 9.31 19.56 8.86
C GLN A 194 9.22 18.20 9.56
N LYS A 195 10.33 17.45 9.68
CA LYS A 195 10.35 16.06 10.22
C LYS A 195 9.72 15.83 11.60
N PHE A 196 9.54 16.88 12.39
CA PHE A 196 8.92 16.80 13.72
C PHE A 196 7.59 17.58 13.80
N ALA A 197 6.99 17.89 12.65
CA ALA A 197 5.66 18.49 12.62
C ALA A 197 4.65 17.57 13.31
N GLN A 198 3.74 18.18 14.06
CA GLN A 198 2.63 17.48 14.68
C GLN A 198 1.47 17.34 13.70
N PHE A 199 0.64 16.33 13.93
CA PHE A 199 -0.58 16.09 13.18
C PHE A 199 -1.78 16.58 14.00
N TYR A 200 -2.63 17.38 13.39
CA TYR A 200 -3.83 17.93 14.01
C TYR A 200 -5.06 17.53 13.20
N GLY A 201 -6.16 17.27 13.90
CA GLY A 201 -7.46 17.20 13.24
C GLY A 201 -7.84 18.59 12.76
N THR A 202 -8.56 18.65 11.64
CA THR A 202 -9.24 19.87 11.21
C THR A 202 -10.57 19.50 10.55
N TYR A 203 -11.34 20.50 10.15
CA TYR A 203 -12.65 20.33 9.55
C TYR A 203 -12.97 21.47 8.59
N ASP A 204 -13.95 21.21 7.73
CA ASP A 204 -14.57 22.19 6.84
C ASP A 204 -16.07 21.94 6.77
N PHE A 205 -16.82 22.76 7.51
CA PHE A 205 -18.28 22.79 7.51
C PHE A 205 -18.84 24.02 6.76
N GLU A 206 -17.96 24.84 6.17
CA GLU A 206 -18.35 26.02 5.39
C GLU A 206 -18.52 25.66 3.90
N SER A 207 -17.67 24.76 3.38
CA SER A 207 -17.77 24.32 1.99
C SER A 207 -19.07 23.57 1.71
N SER A 208 -19.67 23.86 0.56
CA SER A 208 -20.79 23.06 0.06
C SER A 208 -20.34 21.63 -0.26
N PRO A 209 -21.25 20.63 -0.16
CA PRO A 209 -20.95 19.27 -0.58
C PRO A 209 -20.34 19.21 -1.98
N PHE A 210 -19.41 18.28 -2.20
CA PHE A 210 -18.74 18.13 -3.48
C PHE A 210 -19.75 17.82 -4.60
N ASN A 211 -19.67 18.57 -5.70
CA ASN A 211 -20.57 18.38 -6.83
C ASN A 211 -20.09 17.23 -7.73
N TRP A 212 -20.58 16.03 -7.45
CA TRP A 212 -20.38 14.86 -8.30
C TRP A 212 -20.99 15.03 -9.71
N GLY A 213 -22.00 15.89 -9.87
CA GLY A 213 -22.69 16.18 -11.13
C GLY A 213 -23.93 15.30 -11.33
N ASP A 214 -24.94 15.85 -12.00
CA ASP A 214 -26.25 15.20 -12.15
C ASP A 214 -26.21 13.88 -12.94
N ASP A 215 -25.26 13.76 -13.88
CA ASP A 215 -25.06 12.57 -14.72
C ASP A 215 -24.00 11.60 -14.15
N TYR A 216 -23.53 11.82 -12.92
CA TYR A 216 -22.51 10.97 -12.30
C TYR A 216 -23.00 9.52 -12.13
N LYS A 217 -22.16 8.56 -12.54
CA LYS A 217 -22.44 7.13 -12.44
C LYS A 217 -21.21 6.37 -11.97
N PHE A 218 -21.44 5.40 -11.10
CA PHE A 218 -20.45 4.40 -10.75
C PHE A 218 -20.21 3.46 -11.95
N PRO A 219 -18.96 3.04 -12.24
CA PRO A 219 -18.67 2.05 -13.26
C PRO A 219 -19.36 0.70 -13.01
N ASN A 220 -19.38 0.22 -11.75
CA ASN A 220 -20.02 -1.03 -11.32
C ASN A 220 -19.67 -2.24 -12.20
N ILE A 221 -18.37 -2.42 -12.44
CA ILE A 221 -17.83 -3.48 -13.27
C ILE A 221 -17.89 -4.81 -12.50
N PRO A 222 -18.44 -5.90 -13.07
CA PRO A 222 -18.39 -7.22 -12.46
C PRO A 222 -16.95 -7.68 -12.20
N GLU A 223 -16.69 -8.37 -11.10
CA GLU A 223 -15.34 -8.78 -10.67
C GLU A 223 -14.62 -9.62 -11.73
N LYS A 224 -15.36 -10.52 -12.40
CA LYS A 224 -14.83 -11.35 -13.49
C LYS A 224 -14.34 -10.55 -14.71
N ASP A 225 -14.79 -9.31 -14.85
CA ASP A 225 -14.45 -8.41 -15.97
C ASP A 225 -13.36 -7.39 -15.62
N LEU A 226 -12.85 -7.41 -14.38
CA LEU A 226 -11.78 -6.51 -13.96
C LEU A 226 -10.42 -6.89 -14.54
N VAL A 227 -9.60 -5.87 -14.76
CA VAL A 227 -8.15 -5.91 -14.90
C VAL A 227 -7.61 -4.81 -14.00
N ILE A 228 -7.09 -5.22 -12.85
CA ILE A 228 -6.66 -4.32 -11.77
C ILE A 228 -5.23 -3.84 -12.06
N TYR A 229 -4.98 -2.54 -11.85
CA TYR A 229 -3.67 -1.92 -11.97
C TYR A 229 -3.24 -1.36 -10.61
N GLU A 230 -2.28 -2.03 -9.97
CA GLU A 230 -1.74 -1.62 -8.68
C GLU A 230 -0.74 -0.47 -8.87
N MET A 231 -0.97 0.67 -8.22
CA MET A 231 -0.17 1.88 -8.44
C MET A 231 -0.06 2.78 -7.21
N ASN A 232 0.99 3.59 -7.17
CA ASN A 232 1.19 4.63 -6.15
C ASN A 232 0.91 6.02 -6.75
N VAL A 233 0.05 6.81 -6.08
CA VAL A 233 -0.40 8.13 -6.55
C VAL A 233 0.80 9.05 -6.83
N ARG A 234 1.74 9.15 -5.89
CA ARG A 234 2.91 10.01 -6.01
C ARG A 234 3.83 9.52 -7.11
N ALA A 235 4.26 8.27 -7.02
CA ALA A 235 5.27 7.72 -7.90
C ALA A 235 4.83 7.69 -9.38
N PHE A 236 3.52 7.68 -9.66
CA PHE A 236 3.00 7.70 -11.03
C PHE A 236 3.35 8.98 -11.80
N THR A 237 3.47 10.13 -11.12
CA THR A 237 3.72 11.42 -11.79
C THR A 237 4.78 12.31 -11.12
N ALA A 238 5.45 11.83 -10.07
CA ALA A 238 6.52 12.58 -9.41
C ALA A 238 7.76 12.79 -10.29
N ASP A 239 8.03 11.88 -11.23
CA ASP A 239 9.15 12.05 -12.17
C ASP A 239 8.87 13.15 -13.19
N GLY A 240 9.88 13.98 -13.48
CA GLY A 240 9.74 15.07 -14.46
C GLY A 240 9.45 14.60 -15.88
N SER A 241 9.75 13.35 -16.23
CA SER A 241 9.39 12.76 -17.53
C SER A 241 7.87 12.61 -17.71
N SER A 242 7.08 12.67 -16.63
CA SER A 242 5.62 12.69 -16.73
C SER A 242 5.11 13.87 -17.56
N GLY A 243 5.83 14.99 -17.59
CA GLY A 243 5.42 16.18 -18.35
C GLY A 243 4.15 16.85 -17.81
N VAL A 244 3.67 16.48 -16.63
CA VAL A 244 2.62 17.21 -15.91
C VAL A 244 3.22 18.47 -15.29
N ASP A 245 2.39 19.46 -14.94
CA ASP A 245 2.88 20.68 -14.27
C ASP A 245 3.60 20.30 -12.95
N PRO A 246 4.82 20.82 -12.68
CA PRO A 246 5.56 20.47 -11.46
C PRO A 246 4.80 20.73 -10.15
N ASN A 247 3.83 21.64 -10.13
CA ASN A 247 3.02 21.93 -8.95
C ASN A 247 1.95 20.86 -8.69
N ILE A 248 1.63 20.02 -9.67
CA ILE A 248 0.69 18.90 -9.55
C ILE A 248 1.37 17.53 -9.73
N GLY A 249 2.68 17.50 -10.03
CA GLY A 249 3.46 16.27 -10.13
C GLY A 249 3.45 15.48 -8.82
N GLY A 250 3.08 14.21 -8.90
CA GLY A 250 2.96 13.32 -7.74
C GLY A 250 1.74 13.61 -6.84
N SER A 251 0.72 14.27 -7.38
CA SER A 251 -0.55 14.57 -6.69
C SER A 251 -1.74 13.80 -7.29
N TYR A 252 -2.89 13.86 -6.61
CA TYR A 252 -4.16 13.35 -7.14
C TYR A 252 -4.50 13.96 -8.52
N LEU A 253 -4.28 15.26 -8.72
CA LEU A 253 -4.51 15.91 -10.02
C LEU A 253 -3.48 15.52 -11.08
N GLY A 254 -2.24 15.27 -10.68
CA GLY A 254 -1.22 14.73 -11.59
C GLY A 254 -1.65 13.38 -12.16
N LEU A 255 -2.23 12.50 -11.33
CA LEU A 255 -2.81 11.23 -11.79
C LEU A 255 -3.93 11.45 -12.81
N VAL A 256 -4.81 12.43 -12.59
CA VAL A 256 -5.91 12.76 -13.52
C VAL A 256 -5.40 13.05 -14.93
N GLU A 257 -4.30 13.80 -15.07
CA GLU A 257 -3.71 14.11 -16.39
C GLU A 257 -3.20 12.87 -17.14
N LYS A 258 -2.99 11.76 -16.42
CA LYS A 258 -2.45 10.51 -16.95
C LYS A 258 -3.48 9.38 -17.08
N ILE A 259 -4.76 9.63 -16.79
CA ILE A 259 -5.86 8.69 -17.05
C ILE A 259 -5.88 8.16 -18.50
N PRO A 260 -5.59 8.96 -19.56
CA PRO A 260 -5.55 8.44 -20.93
C PRO A 260 -4.58 7.26 -21.12
N HIS A 261 -3.46 7.22 -20.38
CA HIS A 261 -2.53 6.08 -20.41
C HIS A 261 -3.19 4.79 -19.92
N LEU A 262 -3.96 4.86 -18.83
CA LEU A 262 -4.67 3.71 -18.28
C LEU A 262 -5.72 3.17 -19.26
N GLN A 263 -6.44 4.07 -19.94
CA GLN A 263 -7.40 3.71 -20.99
C GLN A 263 -6.72 3.09 -22.21
N ASP A 264 -5.60 3.68 -22.67
CA ASP A 264 -4.81 3.17 -23.79
C ASP A 264 -4.26 1.76 -23.49
N LEU A 265 -3.83 1.50 -22.26
CA LEU A 265 -3.40 0.19 -21.79
C LEU A 265 -4.57 -0.80 -21.68
N GLY A 266 -5.78 -0.32 -21.39
CA GLY A 266 -7.00 -1.15 -21.26
C GLY A 266 -7.36 -1.51 -19.81
N ILE A 267 -6.85 -0.76 -18.84
CA ILE A 267 -7.17 -0.91 -17.42
C ILE A 267 -8.58 -0.41 -17.14
N ASN A 268 -9.29 -1.08 -16.24
CA ASN A 268 -10.63 -0.69 -15.81
C ASN A 268 -10.81 -0.66 -14.28
N ALA A 269 -9.76 -0.93 -13.50
CA ALA A 269 -9.71 -0.65 -12.07
C ALA A 269 -8.29 -0.29 -11.66
N VAL A 270 -8.13 0.70 -10.79
CA VAL A 270 -6.87 1.00 -10.11
C VAL A 270 -6.95 0.55 -8.66
N GLU A 271 -5.90 -0.13 -8.19
CA GLU A 271 -5.68 -0.39 -6.78
C GLU A 271 -4.59 0.58 -6.30
N LEU A 272 -5.00 1.59 -5.54
CA LEU A 272 -4.09 2.60 -5.04
C LEU A 272 -3.39 2.08 -3.77
N LEU A 273 -2.06 2.08 -3.76
CA LEU A 273 -1.26 1.97 -2.54
C LEU A 273 -1.75 2.99 -1.49
N PRO A 274 -1.47 2.77 -0.19
CA PRO A 274 -2.08 3.52 0.89
C PRO A 274 -2.20 5.03 0.67
N VAL A 275 -3.45 5.50 0.69
CA VAL A 275 -3.83 6.93 0.54
C VAL A 275 -4.36 7.54 1.83
N PHE A 276 -4.45 6.75 2.90
CA PHE A 276 -4.76 7.25 4.24
C PHE A 276 -3.59 8.12 4.71
N GLU A 277 -3.83 9.10 5.57
CA GLU A 277 -2.75 9.94 6.10
C GLU A 277 -1.68 9.08 6.79
N PHE A 278 -0.42 9.19 6.35
CA PHE A 278 0.75 8.51 6.92
C PHE A 278 1.95 9.45 6.99
N ASP A 279 2.95 9.14 7.82
CA ASP A 279 4.15 9.97 7.95
C ASP A 279 5.33 9.44 7.12
N GLU A 280 5.59 9.98 5.91
CA GLU A 280 6.72 9.49 5.10
C GLU A 280 8.10 9.70 5.74
N LEU A 281 8.23 10.58 6.74
CA LEU A 281 9.49 10.86 7.44
C LEU A 281 9.66 10.03 8.72
N GLU A 282 8.78 9.07 9.00
CA GLU A 282 8.82 8.27 10.23
C GLU A 282 10.16 7.54 10.45
N LEU A 283 10.81 7.13 9.34
CA LEU A 283 12.10 6.44 9.34
C LEU A 283 13.26 7.34 9.79
N GLN A 284 13.07 8.66 9.79
CA GLN A 284 14.09 9.66 10.11
C GLN A 284 13.93 10.24 11.52
N ARG A 285 12.93 9.79 12.27
CA ARG A 285 12.65 10.30 13.64
C ARG A 285 13.79 10.05 14.62
N ARG A 286 14.60 9.02 14.35
CA ARG A 286 15.77 8.66 15.15
C ARG A 286 16.85 8.03 14.27
N PRO A 287 18.13 8.10 14.68
CA PRO A 287 19.20 7.41 13.98
C PRO A 287 18.91 5.91 13.90
N ASN A 288 18.89 5.38 12.69
CA ASN A 288 18.74 3.95 12.40
C ASN A 288 19.23 3.68 10.97
N PRO A 289 19.44 2.42 10.55
CA PRO A 289 20.03 2.13 9.24
C PRO A 289 19.20 2.57 8.03
N ARG A 290 17.96 3.04 8.23
CA ARG A 290 17.01 3.46 7.20
C ARG A 290 16.76 4.96 7.22
N ASP A 291 17.51 5.74 7.99
CA ASP A 291 17.25 7.18 8.17
C ASP A 291 17.51 8.03 6.91
N HIS A 292 18.12 7.46 5.88
CA HIS A 292 18.22 8.04 4.54
C HIS A 292 16.98 7.81 3.67
N MET A 293 16.07 6.92 4.08
CA MET A 293 14.85 6.57 3.35
C MET A 293 13.67 7.46 3.75
N VAL A 294 12.65 7.47 2.90
CA VAL A 294 11.32 8.08 3.14
C VAL A 294 10.27 7.02 2.81
N ASN A 295 9.36 6.73 3.73
CA ASN A 295 8.29 5.76 3.51
C ASN A 295 7.44 6.23 2.32
N THR A 296 7.63 5.61 1.17
CA THR A 296 7.04 6.02 -0.11
C THR A 296 5.76 5.23 -0.39
N TRP A 297 5.66 4.02 0.16
CA TRP A 297 4.49 3.17 -0.03
C TRP A 297 3.32 3.58 0.86
N GLY A 298 3.58 3.97 2.12
CA GLY A 298 2.57 4.46 3.05
C GLY A 298 1.92 3.39 3.94
N TYR A 299 2.46 2.17 4.01
CA TYR A 299 2.00 1.10 4.92
C TYR A 299 2.38 1.38 6.39
N SER A 300 1.95 2.53 6.92
CA SER A 300 2.15 2.97 8.30
C SER A 300 1.16 4.10 8.62
N THR A 301 -0.12 3.73 8.74
CA THR A 301 -1.21 4.72 8.78
C THR A 301 -1.22 5.51 10.10
N VAL A 302 -1.37 6.84 9.99
CA VAL A 302 -1.58 7.78 11.11
C VAL A 302 -3.07 7.98 11.41
N ASN A 303 -3.92 8.07 10.37
CA ASN A 303 -5.36 8.25 10.53
C ASN A 303 -6.15 7.53 9.43
N PHE A 304 -7.24 6.86 9.80
CA PHE A 304 -8.02 6.00 8.89
C PHE A 304 -9.08 6.72 8.04
N PHE A 305 -9.36 8.00 8.28
CA PHE A 305 -10.43 8.74 7.60
C PHE A 305 -9.88 9.81 6.66
N ALA A 306 -8.73 10.40 6.99
CA ALA A 306 -8.17 11.48 6.22
C ALA A 306 -7.39 10.98 5.00
N PRO A 307 -7.63 11.55 3.80
CA PRO A 307 -6.74 11.37 2.66
C PRO A 307 -5.38 12.01 2.95
N MET A 308 -4.33 11.41 2.38
CA MET A 308 -2.96 11.88 2.47
C MET A 308 -2.83 13.32 1.96
N SER A 309 -2.71 14.25 2.90
CA SER A 309 -2.70 15.69 2.63
C SER A 309 -1.58 16.10 1.67
N ARG A 310 -0.43 15.41 1.72
CA ARG A 310 0.74 15.66 0.87
C ARG A 310 0.63 15.07 -0.55
N TYR A 311 -0.47 14.40 -0.87
CA TYR A 311 -0.83 14.06 -2.24
C TYR A 311 -1.78 15.10 -2.88
N ALA A 312 -2.15 16.17 -2.16
CA ALA A 312 -2.74 17.35 -2.79
C ALA A 312 -1.69 18.08 -3.64
N SER A 313 -2.15 18.72 -4.71
CA SER A 313 -1.28 19.60 -5.50
C SER A 313 -0.81 20.81 -4.68
N GLY A 314 0.41 21.30 -4.94
CA GLY A 314 1.01 22.41 -4.20
C GLY A 314 1.28 22.07 -2.73
N GLU A 315 0.78 22.89 -1.81
CA GLU A 315 0.95 22.67 -0.37
C GLU A 315 -0.05 21.62 0.16
N GLY A 316 0.41 20.83 1.13
CA GLY A 316 -0.33 19.82 1.89
C GLY A 316 -1.45 20.44 2.71
N ASP A 317 -2.53 20.80 2.02
CA ASP A 317 -3.79 21.28 2.57
C ASP A 317 -4.80 20.13 2.61
N PRO A 318 -5.28 19.73 3.80
CA PRO A 318 -6.23 18.62 3.95
C PRO A 318 -7.56 18.84 3.23
N ILE A 319 -8.07 20.08 3.21
CA ILE A 319 -9.33 20.41 2.54
C ILE A 319 -9.17 20.21 1.03
N LYS A 320 -8.03 20.71 0.51
CA LYS A 320 -7.66 20.54 -0.89
C LYS A 320 -7.46 19.06 -1.24
N ALA A 321 -6.76 18.28 -0.40
CA ALA A 321 -6.57 16.85 -0.59
C ALA A 321 -7.91 16.11 -0.70
N SER A 322 -8.86 16.38 0.20
CA SER A 322 -10.20 15.80 0.15
C SER A 322 -10.93 16.13 -1.15
N LYS A 323 -10.85 17.39 -1.59
CA LYS A 323 -11.47 17.83 -2.85
C LYS A 323 -10.82 17.16 -4.07
N GLU A 324 -9.50 17.19 -4.17
CA GLU A 324 -8.76 16.63 -5.30
C GLU A 324 -8.89 15.11 -5.38
N PHE A 325 -8.97 14.41 -4.25
CA PHE A 325 -9.27 12.99 -4.24
C PHE A 325 -10.63 12.71 -4.89
N LYS A 326 -11.68 13.48 -4.55
CA LYS A 326 -13.00 13.34 -5.18
C LYS A 326 -12.97 13.69 -6.67
N GLU A 327 -12.21 14.71 -7.06
CA GLU A 327 -11.99 15.05 -8.47
C GLU A 327 -11.31 13.91 -9.23
N MET A 328 -10.31 13.27 -8.63
CA MET A 328 -9.63 12.09 -9.17
C MET A 328 -10.59 10.91 -9.34
N VAL A 329 -11.34 10.54 -8.30
CA VAL A 329 -12.34 9.46 -8.37
C VAL A 329 -13.37 9.75 -9.46
N LYS A 330 -13.90 10.98 -9.50
CA LYS A 330 -14.87 11.39 -10.53
C LYS A 330 -14.29 11.26 -11.95
N ALA A 331 -13.03 11.65 -12.15
CA ALA A 331 -12.36 11.55 -13.44
C ALA A 331 -12.11 10.09 -13.85
N LEU A 332 -11.67 9.23 -12.93
CA LEU A 332 -11.49 7.79 -13.16
C LEU A 332 -12.82 7.12 -13.50
N HIS A 333 -13.89 7.42 -12.77
CA HIS A 333 -15.22 6.88 -13.04
C HIS A 333 -15.76 7.32 -14.41
N SER A 334 -15.52 8.59 -14.78
CA SER A 334 -15.89 9.11 -16.10
C SER A 334 -15.13 8.41 -17.23
N ALA A 335 -13.93 7.90 -16.94
CA ALA A 335 -13.11 7.09 -17.84
C ALA A 335 -13.48 5.59 -17.82
N GLY A 336 -14.44 5.17 -16.98
CA GLY A 336 -14.84 3.78 -16.81
C GLY A 336 -13.87 2.95 -15.97
N ILE A 337 -13.12 3.59 -15.07
CA ILE A 337 -12.11 2.96 -14.21
C ILE A 337 -12.58 3.03 -12.75
N GLU A 338 -12.66 1.88 -12.08
CA GLU A 338 -12.98 1.80 -10.65
C GLU A 338 -11.77 2.12 -9.75
N VAL A 339 -12.04 2.54 -8.52
CA VAL A 339 -11.03 2.88 -7.51
C VAL A 339 -11.12 1.92 -6.32
N ILE A 340 -10.07 1.12 -6.14
CA ILE A 340 -9.86 0.22 -5.00
C ILE A 340 -8.76 0.81 -4.13
N LEU A 341 -8.95 0.87 -2.82
CA LEU A 341 -7.93 1.37 -1.89
C LEU A 341 -7.26 0.24 -1.15
N ASP A 342 -5.93 0.24 -1.12
CA ASP A 342 -5.16 -0.56 -0.18
C ASP A 342 -5.26 0.05 1.22
N VAL A 343 -5.77 -0.73 2.18
CA VAL A 343 -6.10 -0.28 3.54
C VAL A 343 -5.36 -1.09 4.60
N VAL A 344 -4.74 -0.36 5.53
CA VAL A 344 -3.82 -0.90 6.53
C VAL A 344 -4.43 -0.79 7.93
N TYR A 345 -5.40 -1.68 8.23
CA TYR A 345 -6.03 -1.74 9.55
C TYR A 345 -5.31 -2.71 10.51
N ASN A 346 -4.30 -3.43 10.05
CA ASN A 346 -3.64 -4.46 10.86
C ASN A 346 -2.63 -3.88 11.88
N HIS A 347 -2.10 -2.69 11.64
CA HIS A 347 -1.19 -1.95 12.53
C HIS A 347 -1.29 -0.43 12.29
N THR A 348 -0.56 0.36 13.07
CA THR A 348 -0.48 1.82 12.93
C THR A 348 0.96 2.32 12.94
N ASN A 349 1.16 3.61 12.65
CA ASN A 349 2.45 4.29 12.72
C ASN A 349 3.08 4.35 14.13
N GLU A 350 2.35 3.95 15.18
CA GLU A 350 2.77 4.22 16.56
C GLU A 350 3.94 3.34 17.04
N ALA A 351 4.45 2.43 16.21
CA ALA A 351 5.63 1.59 16.45
C ALA A 351 5.52 0.71 17.72
N ASP A 352 6.64 0.29 18.29
CA ASP A 352 6.71 -0.58 19.48
C ASP A 352 6.85 0.22 20.80
N ASP A 353 6.95 -0.51 21.90
CA ASP A 353 7.14 0.04 23.25
C ASP A 353 8.59 0.52 23.52
N LYS A 354 9.56 0.05 22.72
CA LYS A 354 10.98 0.40 22.89
C LYS A 354 11.28 1.79 22.34
N TYR A 355 10.62 2.16 21.24
CA TYR A 355 10.78 3.42 20.54
C TYR A 355 9.42 3.96 20.10
N PRO A 356 8.58 4.38 21.05
CA PRO A 356 7.20 4.73 20.76
C PRO A 356 7.07 5.94 19.83
N TYR A 357 6.10 5.89 18.91
CA TYR A 357 5.64 7.04 18.14
C TYR A 357 4.20 7.39 18.52
N THR A 358 3.97 7.85 19.74
CA THR A 358 2.61 8.19 20.20
C THR A 358 2.06 9.40 19.43
N THR A 359 1.08 9.16 18.56
CA THR A 359 0.39 10.18 17.73
C THR A 359 -1.11 10.21 18.00
N SER A 360 -1.73 9.11 18.41
CA SER A 360 -3.18 8.96 18.53
C SER A 360 -3.55 7.83 19.49
N PHE A 361 -3.88 6.64 18.96
CA PHE A 361 -4.53 5.52 19.65
C PHE A 361 -3.88 5.11 20.96
N ARG A 362 -2.54 5.02 21.02
CA ARG A 362 -1.77 4.57 22.19
C ARG A 362 -2.01 5.49 23.37
N GLY A 363 -1.92 6.79 23.15
CA GLY A 363 -2.12 7.80 24.19
C GLY A 363 -3.59 7.95 24.59
N ILE A 364 -4.52 7.61 23.70
CA ILE A 364 -5.96 7.70 23.95
C ILE A 364 -6.47 6.52 24.77
N ASP A 365 -6.17 5.28 24.35
CA ASP A 365 -6.50 4.07 25.12
C ASP A 365 -5.76 2.82 24.58
N ASN A 366 -4.48 2.66 24.92
CA ASN A 366 -3.64 1.56 24.42
C ASN A 366 -4.26 0.16 24.57
N LYS A 367 -4.96 -0.12 25.68
CA LYS A 367 -5.55 -1.45 25.95
C LYS A 367 -6.74 -1.78 25.07
N VAL A 368 -7.43 -0.74 24.60
CA VAL A 368 -8.57 -0.88 23.70
C VAL A 368 -8.07 -1.06 22.28
N TYR A 369 -7.17 -0.17 21.83
CA TYR A 369 -6.78 -0.10 20.43
C TYR A 369 -5.73 -1.13 20.01
N TYR A 370 -4.88 -1.63 20.90
CA TYR A 370 -3.83 -2.59 20.56
C TYR A 370 -3.99 -3.94 21.23
N MET A 371 -3.59 -5.00 20.53
CA MET A 371 -3.51 -6.35 21.09
C MET A 371 -2.34 -6.43 22.07
N LEU A 372 -2.60 -6.94 23.26
CA LEU A 372 -1.61 -7.12 24.32
C LEU A 372 -1.49 -8.59 24.72
N ASP A 373 -0.28 -9.02 25.03
CA ASP A 373 -0.04 -10.33 25.61
C ASP A 373 -0.44 -10.38 27.11
N PRO A 374 -0.42 -11.55 27.77
CA PRO A 374 -0.72 -11.64 29.21
C PRO A 374 0.22 -10.84 30.13
N GLY A 375 1.39 -10.42 29.63
CA GLY A 375 2.35 -9.55 30.30
C GLY A 375 2.16 -8.05 29.96
N ASN A 376 1.07 -7.70 29.26
CA ASN A 376 0.75 -6.35 28.81
C ASN A 376 1.79 -5.73 27.87
N GLN A 377 2.48 -6.56 27.08
CA GLN A 377 3.33 -6.14 25.97
C GLN A 377 2.55 -6.14 24.65
N LEU A 378 2.89 -5.24 23.74
CA LEU A 378 2.29 -5.19 22.41
C LEU A 378 2.57 -6.48 21.63
N LEU A 379 1.52 -7.12 21.11
CA LEU A 379 1.65 -8.21 20.16
C LEU A 379 1.99 -7.64 18.78
N ASN A 380 2.82 -8.35 18.00
CA ASN A 380 3.34 -7.88 16.72
C ASN A 380 3.18 -8.92 15.60
N PHE A 381 1.92 -9.22 15.24
CA PHE A 381 1.61 -10.10 14.11
C PHE A 381 1.78 -9.41 12.75
N SER A 382 1.82 -8.07 12.72
CA SER A 382 2.11 -7.28 11.50
C SER A 382 3.60 -7.29 11.13
N GLY A 383 4.49 -7.42 12.12
CA GLY A 383 5.93 -7.20 11.94
C GLY A 383 6.36 -5.74 12.08
N CYS A 384 5.41 -4.80 12.22
CA CYS A 384 5.67 -3.35 12.26
C CYS A 384 5.76 -2.75 13.67
N GLY A 385 5.70 -3.59 14.72
CA GLY A 385 5.93 -3.22 16.12
C GLY A 385 4.68 -3.25 16.99
N ASN A 386 3.48 -3.12 16.39
CA ASN A 386 2.19 -3.25 17.07
C ASN A 386 1.18 -4.00 16.20
N THR A 387 0.08 -4.42 16.81
CA THR A 387 -1.08 -5.03 16.12
C THR A 387 -2.35 -4.37 16.62
N LEU A 388 -3.16 -3.83 15.71
CA LEU A 388 -4.43 -3.20 16.06
C LEU A 388 -5.44 -4.28 16.52
N ASN A 389 -6.19 -3.99 17.58
CA ASN A 389 -7.14 -4.89 18.21
C ASN A 389 -8.47 -4.97 17.42
N CYS A 390 -8.40 -5.43 16.17
CA CYS A 390 -9.45 -5.32 15.16
C CYS A 390 -10.83 -5.90 15.57
N ASN A 391 -10.84 -6.92 16.45
CA ASN A 391 -12.07 -7.58 16.90
C ASN A 391 -12.57 -7.08 18.27
N HIS A 392 -11.94 -6.06 18.86
CA HIS A 392 -12.53 -5.33 19.98
C HIS A 392 -13.71 -4.48 19.48
N PRO A 393 -14.87 -4.45 20.16
CA PRO A 393 -16.08 -3.80 19.63
C PRO A 393 -15.89 -2.35 19.17
N VAL A 394 -15.14 -1.55 19.93
CA VAL A 394 -14.85 -0.13 19.62
C VAL A 394 -13.98 0.01 18.36
N VAL A 395 -12.96 -0.83 18.23
CA VAL A 395 -12.03 -0.81 17.09
C VAL A 395 -12.73 -1.34 15.84
N MET A 396 -13.58 -2.35 16.00
CA MET A 396 -14.42 -2.87 14.93
C MET A 396 -15.34 -1.78 14.36
N GLU A 397 -16.04 -1.01 15.20
CA GLU A 397 -16.86 0.11 14.73
C GLU A 397 -16.02 1.22 14.09
N LEU A 398 -14.85 1.56 14.63
CA LEU A 398 -13.92 2.50 14.00
C LEU A 398 -13.56 2.09 12.57
N ILE A 399 -13.22 0.82 12.35
CA ILE A 399 -12.88 0.29 11.02
C ILE A 399 -14.11 0.35 10.10
N LEU A 400 -15.28 -0.08 10.58
CA LEU A 400 -16.52 -0.04 9.79
C LEU A 400 -16.90 1.39 9.40
N ASP A 401 -16.80 2.35 10.31
CA ASP A 401 -17.11 3.76 10.06
C ASP A 401 -16.10 4.40 9.10
N SER A 402 -14.82 4.04 9.20
CA SER A 402 -13.81 4.45 8.22
C SER A 402 -14.15 3.92 6.82
N LEU A 403 -14.43 2.62 6.68
CA LEU A 403 -14.82 2.03 5.39
C LEU A 403 -16.08 2.70 4.82
N ARG A 404 -17.12 2.89 5.64
CA ARG A 404 -18.36 3.58 5.25
C ARG A 404 -18.08 5.01 4.81
N HIS A 405 -17.18 5.72 5.50
CA HIS A 405 -16.78 7.08 5.14
C HIS A 405 -16.18 7.12 3.73
N TRP A 406 -15.22 6.25 3.43
CA TRP A 406 -14.60 6.18 2.10
C TRP A 406 -15.60 5.87 0.98
N VAL A 407 -16.57 5.00 1.25
CA VAL A 407 -17.62 4.65 0.27
C VAL A 407 -18.64 5.78 0.06
N THR A 408 -19.02 6.47 1.14
CA THR A 408 -20.11 7.48 1.10
C THR A 408 -19.61 8.86 0.71
N GLU A 409 -18.45 9.28 1.24
CA GLU A 409 -17.88 10.62 1.01
C GLU A 409 -17.04 10.68 -0.27
N TYR A 410 -16.26 9.63 -0.52
CA TYR A 410 -15.26 9.60 -1.58
C TYR A 410 -15.62 8.67 -2.74
N HIS A 411 -16.74 7.95 -2.65
CA HIS A 411 -17.27 7.07 -3.70
C HIS A 411 -16.30 5.95 -4.12
N VAL A 412 -15.47 5.46 -3.21
CA VAL A 412 -14.58 4.31 -3.44
C VAL A 412 -15.38 3.04 -3.79
N ASP A 413 -14.90 2.27 -4.77
CA ASP A 413 -15.57 1.05 -5.27
C ASP A 413 -15.14 -0.23 -4.53
N GLY A 414 -13.99 -0.21 -3.86
CA GLY A 414 -13.50 -1.38 -3.14
C GLY A 414 -12.29 -1.14 -2.27
N PHE A 415 -11.89 -2.21 -1.57
CA PHE A 415 -10.76 -2.20 -0.64
C PHE A 415 -9.95 -3.48 -0.76
N ARG A 416 -8.63 -3.34 -0.78
CA ARG A 416 -7.67 -4.43 -0.57
C ARG A 416 -7.11 -4.30 0.85
N PHE A 417 -7.30 -5.32 1.67
CA PHE A 417 -6.94 -5.31 3.07
C PHE A 417 -5.56 -5.92 3.27
N ASP A 418 -4.62 -5.08 3.68
CA ASP A 418 -3.24 -5.45 4.01
C ASP A 418 -3.17 -6.36 5.23
N LEU A 419 -2.38 -7.44 5.12
CA LEU A 419 -2.21 -8.50 6.11
C LEU A 419 -3.53 -8.91 6.78
N ALA A 420 -4.56 -9.17 5.97
CA ALA A 420 -5.93 -9.40 6.40
C ALA A 420 -6.09 -10.55 7.41
N SER A 421 -5.12 -11.48 7.49
CA SER A 421 -5.09 -12.51 8.54
C SER A 421 -5.04 -11.94 9.95
N VAL A 422 -4.47 -10.75 10.17
CA VAL A 422 -4.49 -10.07 11.48
C VAL A 422 -5.92 -9.77 11.92
N LEU A 423 -6.79 -9.36 11.00
CA LEU A 423 -8.20 -9.09 11.27
C LEU A 423 -8.98 -10.38 11.60
N CYS A 424 -8.39 -11.55 11.35
CA CYS A 424 -8.91 -12.85 11.75
C CYS A 424 -8.45 -13.29 13.15
N ARG A 425 -7.73 -12.46 13.90
CA ARG A 425 -7.26 -12.79 15.27
C ARG A 425 -8.16 -12.20 16.34
N ALA A 426 -8.37 -12.96 17.42
CA ALA A 426 -9.03 -12.50 18.63
C ALA A 426 -8.19 -11.45 19.37
N THR A 427 -8.75 -10.85 20.41
CA THR A 427 -8.09 -9.83 21.22
C THR A 427 -6.82 -10.34 21.92
N ASP A 428 -6.71 -11.66 22.14
CA ASP A 428 -5.53 -12.34 22.69
C ASP A 428 -4.55 -12.84 21.61
N GLY A 429 -4.81 -12.53 20.34
CA GLY A 429 -4.00 -12.93 19.19
C GLY A 429 -4.31 -14.31 18.61
N SER A 430 -5.20 -15.10 19.22
CA SER A 430 -5.56 -16.43 18.72
C SER A 430 -6.37 -16.35 17.40
N PRO A 431 -6.15 -17.24 16.42
CA PRO A 431 -6.93 -17.23 15.17
C PRO A 431 -8.41 -17.57 15.40
N LEU A 432 -9.31 -16.83 14.77
CA LEU A 432 -10.75 -17.05 14.79
C LEU A 432 -11.20 -17.67 13.47
N SER A 433 -12.06 -18.68 13.55
CA SER A 433 -12.74 -19.24 12.37
C SER A 433 -13.90 -18.37 11.88
N THR A 434 -14.50 -17.59 12.78
CA THR A 434 -15.61 -16.66 12.48
C THR A 434 -15.32 -15.27 13.07
N PRO A 435 -14.32 -14.55 12.54
CA PRO A 435 -13.95 -13.23 13.05
C PRO A 435 -15.10 -12.22 12.92
N PRO A 436 -15.53 -11.56 14.04
CA PRO A 436 -16.64 -10.62 14.04
C PRO A 436 -16.50 -9.48 13.02
N LEU A 437 -15.33 -8.86 12.92
CA LEU A 437 -15.09 -7.74 12.01
C LEU A 437 -15.28 -8.15 10.54
N ILE A 438 -14.65 -9.25 10.09
CA ILE A 438 -14.75 -9.71 8.70
C ILE A 438 -16.21 -10.05 8.35
N ARG A 439 -16.94 -10.67 9.30
CA ARG A 439 -18.38 -10.91 9.14
C ARG A 439 -19.17 -9.63 8.99
N ALA A 440 -18.88 -8.63 9.83
CA ALA A 440 -19.57 -7.35 9.81
C ALA A 440 -19.33 -6.63 8.47
N ILE A 441 -18.09 -6.56 7.99
CA ILE A 441 -17.74 -6.00 6.68
C ILE A 441 -18.51 -6.72 5.56
N ALA A 442 -18.53 -8.06 5.56
CA ALA A 442 -19.22 -8.84 4.53
C ALA A 442 -20.75 -8.66 4.53
N LYS A 443 -21.35 -8.23 5.64
CA LYS A 443 -22.80 -8.10 5.82
C LYS A 443 -23.29 -6.65 5.95
N ASP A 444 -22.38 -5.68 5.89
CA ASP A 444 -22.72 -4.26 5.95
C ASP A 444 -23.46 -3.84 4.66
N SER A 445 -24.54 -3.07 4.82
CA SER A 445 -25.39 -2.66 3.70
C SER A 445 -24.73 -1.63 2.79
N ILE A 446 -23.91 -0.73 3.32
CA ILE A 446 -23.16 0.27 2.54
C ILE A 446 -22.03 -0.42 1.79
N LEU A 447 -21.30 -1.32 2.47
CA LEU A 447 -20.18 -2.04 1.88
C LEU A 447 -20.60 -3.16 0.93
N SER A 448 -21.89 -3.55 0.91
CA SER A 448 -22.42 -4.63 0.08
C SER A 448 -22.19 -4.44 -1.43
N ARG A 449 -22.06 -3.19 -1.89
CA ARG A 449 -21.73 -2.86 -3.29
C ARG A 449 -20.23 -2.90 -3.60
N CYS A 450 -19.39 -2.86 -2.57
CA CYS A 450 -17.96 -2.72 -2.73
C CYS A 450 -17.28 -4.07 -2.94
N LYS A 451 -16.16 -4.03 -3.66
CA LYS A 451 -15.24 -5.16 -3.83
C LYS A 451 -14.34 -5.22 -2.60
N ILE A 452 -14.22 -6.40 -1.98
CA ILE A 452 -13.39 -6.58 -0.78
C ILE A 452 -12.39 -7.71 -1.04
N ILE A 453 -11.11 -7.36 -1.02
CA ILE A 453 -9.99 -8.22 -1.39
C ILE A 453 -9.11 -8.38 -0.15
N ALA A 454 -8.80 -9.61 0.23
CA ALA A 454 -7.89 -9.89 1.34
C ALA A 454 -6.46 -10.16 0.83
N GLU A 455 -5.46 -9.73 1.57
CA GLU A 455 -4.15 -10.38 1.64
C GLU A 455 -4.19 -11.43 2.76
N PRO A 456 -4.48 -12.71 2.46
CA PRO A 456 -4.86 -13.69 3.49
C PRO A 456 -3.63 -14.32 4.17
N TRP A 457 -2.66 -13.50 4.61
CA TRP A 457 -1.54 -13.93 5.44
C TRP A 457 -1.10 -12.83 6.42
N ASP A 458 -0.30 -13.19 7.42
CA ASP A 458 0.37 -12.25 8.32
C ASP A 458 1.79 -12.69 8.69
N CYS A 459 2.59 -11.76 9.22
CA CYS A 459 3.96 -12.00 9.68
C CYS A 459 4.03 -12.89 10.93
N GLY A 460 2.89 -13.13 11.59
CA GLY A 460 2.73 -14.09 12.69
C GLY A 460 2.62 -15.55 12.25
N GLY A 461 2.72 -15.83 10.95
CA GLY A 461 2.70 -17.17 10.37
C GLY A 461 1.30 -17.72 10.07
N LEU A 462 0.24 -16.92 10.19
CA LEU A 462 -1.11 -17.35 9.83
C LEU A 462 -1.34 -17.17 8.33
N TYR A 463 -1.46 -18.29 7.61
CA TYR A 463 -1.67 -18.32 6.16
C TYR A 463 -3.05 -18.91 5.82
N LEU A 464 -3.88 -18.13 5.14
CA LEU A 464 -5.31 -18.38 4.91
C LEU A 464 -5.71 -18.39 3.42
N VAL A 465 -4.77 -18.41 2.46
CA VAL A 465 -5.12 -18.50 1.03
C VAL A 465 -6.05 -19.70 0.78
N GLY A 466 -7.15 -19.45 0.07
CA GLY A 466 -8.24 -20.41 -0.19
C GLY A 466 -9.14 -20.69 1.00
N LYS A 467 -8.74 -20.31 2.23
CA LYS A 467 -9.42 -20.62 3.50
C LYS A 467 -9.87 -19.36 4.26
N PHE A 468 -9.74 -18.18 3.67
CA PHE A 468 -10.11 -16.93 4.33
C PHE A 468 -11.62 -16.94 4.65
N PRO A 469 -12.04 -16.55 5.87
CA PRO A 469 -13.45 -16.42 6.23
C PRO A 469 -14.15 -15.40 5.31
N SER A 470 -14.85 -15.88 4.29
CA SER A 470 -15.25 -15.04 3.15
C SER A 470 -16.73 -14.71 3.07
N TRP A 471 -17.63 -15.48 3.71
CA TRP A 471 -19.09 -15.30 3.59
C TRP A 471 -19.57 -15.09 2.14
N ASP A 472 -18.91 -15.73 1.17
CA ASP A 472 -19.10 -15.61 -0.28
C ASP A 472 -18.97 -14.19 -0.86
N ARG A 473 -18.30 -13.29 -0.15
CA ARG A 473 -18.11 -11.87 -0.53
C ARG A 473 -16.66 -11.50 -0.80
N TRP A 474 -15.72 -12.13 -0.11
CA TRP A 474 -14.30 -11.76 -0.18
C TRP A 474 -13.60 -12.42 -1.36
N ALA A 475 -12.84 -11.62 -2.11
CA ALA A 475 -11.78 -12.08 -2.98
C ALA A 475 -10.45 -12.12 -2.21
N GLU A 476 -9.43 -12.76 -2.78
CA GLU A 476 -8.11 -12.93 -2.17
C GLU A 476 -7.01 -12.72 -3.18
N TRP A 477 -5.93 -12.05 -2.79
CA TRP A 477 -4.65 -12.15 -3.47
C TRP A 477 -4.21 -13.62 -3.51
N ASN A 478 -4.10 -14.15 -4.73
CA ASN A 478 -3.76 -15.55 -4.95
C ASN A 478 -2.24 -15.75 -5.01
N GLY A 479 -1.61 -15.81 -3.83
CA GLY A 479 -0.16 -16.05 -3.72
C GLY A 479 0.30 -17.39 -4.33
N MET A 480 -0.57 -18.40 -4.36
CA MET A 480 -0.26 -19.68 -5.02
C MET A 480 -0.24 -19.55 -6.55
N TYR A 481 -1.11 -18.73 -7.14
CA TYR A 481 -1.02 -18.39 -8.57
C TYR A 481 0.33 -17.79 -8.91
N ARG A 482 0.74 -16.77 -8.14
CA ARG A 482 2.04 -16.11 -8.30
C ARG A 482 3.18 -17.13 -8.32
N ASP A 483 3.27 -17.96 -7.29
CA ASP A 483 4.40 -18.88 -7.11
C ASP A 483 4.42 -19.99 -8.16
N ASP A 484 3.27 -20.62 -8.44
CA ASP A 484 3.18 -21.73 -9.39
C ASP A 484 3.44 -21.26 -10.83
N VAL A 485 2.93 -20.09 -11.22
CA VAL A 485 3.14 -19.53 -12.57
C VAL A 485 4.59 -19.11 -12.75
N ARG A 486 5.22 -18.47 -11.76
CA ARG A 486 6.66 -18.14 -11.75
C ARG A 486 7.51 -19.39 -11.97
N ARG A 487 7.24 -20.45 -11.20
CA ARG A 487 7.99 -21.71 -11.27
C ARG A 487 7.78 -22.45 -12.59
N PHE A 488 6.56 -22.50 -13.12
CA PHE A 488 6.32 -23.15 -14.41
C PHE A 488 7.02 -22.40 -15.55
N ILE A 489 6.82 -21.08 -15.67
CA ILE A 489 7.33 -20.29 -16.80
C ILE A 489 8.86 -20.25 -16.84
N LYS A 490 9.53 -20.20 -15.68
CA LYS A 490 10.99 -20.30 -15.61
C LYS A 490 11.53 -21.71 -15.88
N GLY A 491 10.66 -22.73 -15.91
CA GLY A 491 11.00 -24.10 -16.28
C GLY A 491 11.35 -25.02 -15.11
N ASP A 492 10.71 -24.91 -13.95
CA ASP A 492 10.82 -25.93 -12.88
C ASP A 492 10.09 -27.22 -13.26
N SER A 493 10.71 -28.36 -12.98
CA SER A 493 10.09 -29.68 -13.14
C SER A 493 8.92 -29.87 -12.17
N GLY A 494 7.90 -30.64 -12.59
CA GLY A 494 6.73 -30.99 -11.77
C GLY A 494 5.63 -29.93 -11.72
N MET A 495 5.78 -28.79 -12.42
CA MET A 495 4.85 -27.66 -12.31
C MET A 495 3.64 -27.72 -13.25
N LYS A 496 3.60 -28.67 -14.21
CA LYS A 496 2.56 -28.73 -15.24
C LYS A 496 1.12 -28.77 -14.67
N GLY A 497 0.86 -29.66 -13.71
CA GLY A 497 -0.46 -29.79 -13.08
C GLY A 497 -0.87 -28.56 -12.26
N SER A 498 0.08 -27.99 -11.50
CA SER A 498 -0.12 -26.74 -10.77
C SER A 498 -0.46 -25.59 -11.73
N PHE A 499 0.31 -25.41 -12.80
CA PHE A 499 0.05 -24.38 -13.80
C PHE A 499 -1.32 -24.55 -14.46
N ALA A 500 -1.70 -25.77 -14.86
CA ALA A 500 -3.04 -26.08 -15.37
C ALA A 500 -4.15 -25.68 -14.38
N THR A 501 -3.95 -25.96 -13.09
CA THR A 501 -4.88 -25.59 -12.02
C THR A 501 -4.98 -24.06 -11.86
N ARG A 502 -3.85 -23.35 -11.92
CA ARG A 502 -3.82 -21.88 -11.82
C ARG A 502 -4.53 -21.21 -12.99
N VAL A 503 -4.23 -21.59 -14.24
CA VAL A 503 -4.82 -20.95 -15.43
C VAL A 503 -6.32 -21.24 -15.58
N SER A 504 -6.81 -22.33 -14.98
CA SER A 504 -8.22 -22.69 -14.95
C SER A 504 -9.00 -22.08 -13.76
N GLY A 505 -8.37 -21.19 -12.99
CA GLY A 505 -9.03 -20.40 -11.95
C GLY A 505 -8.82 -20.87 -10.52
N SER A 506 -7.85 -21.77 -10.27
CA SER A 506 -7.51 -22.26 -8.91
C SER A 506 -8.68 -22.93 -8.20
N SER A 507 -9.32 -23.89 -8.86
CA SER A 507 -10.47 -24.63 -8.32
C SER A 507 -10.16 -25.37 -7.02
N ASP A 508 -8.92 -25.81 -6.83
CA ASP A 508 -8.43 -26.43 -5.61
C ASP A 508 -8.51 -25.51 -4.38
N LEU A 509 -8.45 -24.19 -4.58
CA LEU A 509 -8.57 -23.19 -3.51
C LEU A 509 -10.00 -22.72 -3.30
N TYR A 510 -10.72 -22.44 -4.39
CA TYR A 510 -11.97 -21.70 -4.31
C TYR A 510 -13.21 -22.59 -4.56
N GLN A 511 -13.14 -23.55 -5.48
CA GLN A 511 -14.31 -24.42 -5.79
C GLN A 511 -14.71 -25.26 -4.57
N VAL A 512 -13.73 -25.72 -3.79
CA VAL A 512 -13.94 -26.52 -2.57
C VAL A 512 -14.79 -25.81 -1.52
N HIS A 513 -14.91 -24.49 -1.59
CA HIS A 513 -15.72 -23.65 -0.71
C HIS A 513 -16.90 -22.98 -1.44
N GLN A 514 -17.33 -23.51 -2.59
CA GLN A 514 -18.43 -22.97 -3.42
C GLN A 514 -18.21 -21.53 -3.91
N ARG A 515 -16.98 -21.04 -3.83
CA ARG A 515 -16.56 -19.75 -4.37
C ARG A 515 -16.40 -19.84 -5.89
N LYS A 516 -16.19 -18.69 -6.52
CA LYS A 516 -16.06 -18.55 -7.97
C LYS A 516 -14.61 -18.24 -8.36
N PRO A 517 -14.22 -18.44 -9.64
CA PRO A 517 -12.86 -18.12 -10.09
C PRO A 517 -12.44 -16.68 -9.79
N TYR A 518 -13.34 -15.71 -9.95
CA TYR A 518 -13.07 -14.29 -9.72
C TYR A 518 -12.86 -13.91 -8.24
N HIS A 519 -13.03 -14.85 -7.30
CA HIS A 519 -12.58 -14.66 -5.92
C HIS A 519 -11.06 -14.82 -5.77
N GLY A 520 -10.36 -15.35 -6.77
CA GLY A 520 -8.90 -15.31 -6.85
C GLY A 520 -8.45 -14.11 -7.67
N VAL A 521 -7.79 -13.15 -7.00
CA VAL A 521 -7.03 -12.09 -7.67
C VAL A 521 -5.66 -12.65 -8.04
N ASN A 522 -5.50 -12.98 -9.32
CA ASN A 522 -4.29 -13.54 -9.88
C ASN A 522 -3.28 -12.42 -10.14
N PHE A 523 -2.04 -12.59 -9.71
CA PHE A 523 -0.97 -11.64 -9.97
C PHE A 523 0.35 -12.40 -10.14
N VAL A 524 1.24 -11.89 -10.99
CA VAL A 524 2.61 -12.41 -11.11
C VAL A 524 3.58 -11.59 -10.27
N ILE A 525 3.32 -10.30 -10.12
CA ILE A 525 4.13 -9.31 -9.43
C ILE A 525 3.17 -8.35 -8.70
N ALA A 526 3.63 -7.81 -7.58
CA ALA A 526 2.98 -6.74 -6.83
C ALA A 526 4.04 -5.70 -6.42
N HIS A 527 3.64 -4.65 -5.71
CA HIS A 527 4.58 -3.65 -5.19
C HIS A 527 5.64 -4.30 -4.28
N ASP A 528 5.26 -5.35 -3.54
CA ASP A 528 6.16 -6.25 -2.82
C ASP A 528 6.87 -7.25 -3.76
N GLY A 529 8.18 -7.38 -3.58
CA GLY A 529 9.01 -8.27 -4.37
C GLY A 529 9.60 -7.59 -5.61
N PHE A 530 10.08 -8.42 -6.54
CA PHE A 530 10.65 -7.95 -7.80
C PHE A 530 9.60 -7.34 -8.71
N THR A 531 10.01 -6.38 -9.54
CA THR A 531 9.27 -6.02 -10.77
C THR A 531 9.26 -7.18 -11.76
N LEU A 532 8.41 -7.13 -12.80
CA LEU A 532 8.41 -8.18 -13.82
C LEU A 532 9.74 -8.29 -14.58
N ARG A 533 10.43 -7.16 -14.82
CA ARG A 533 11.77 -7.18 -15.43
C ARG A 533 12.81 -7.78 -14.48
N ASP A 534 12.73 -7.48 -13.19
CA ASP A 534 13.70 -7.98 -12.24
C ASP A 534 13.52 -9.48 -11.98
N LEU A 535 12.28 -9.98 -12.01
CA LEU A 535 11.96 -11.41 -11.94
C LEU A 535 12.70 -12.24 -13.00
N VAL A 536 12.92 -11.66 -14.19
CA VAL A 536 13.65 -12.31 -15.30
C VAL A 536 15.11 -11.87 -15.40
N SER A 537 15.58 -11.01 -14.51
CA SER A 537 16.93 -10.43 -14.54
C SER A 537 17.80 -10.75 -13.32
N TYR A 538 17.21 -11.19 -12.21
CA TYR A 538 17.92 -11.42 -10.95
C TYR A 538 17.51 -12.73 -10.28
N ASN A 539 18.48 -13.50 -9.81
CA ASN A 539 18.24 -14.67 -8.96
C ASN A 539 18.21 -14.30 -7.47
N PHE A 540 18.92 -13.23 -7.10
CA PHE A 540 19.04 -12.78 -5.71
C PHE A 540 18.54 -11.34 -5.58
N LYS A 541 18.01 -10.99 -4.41
CA LYS A 541 17.65 -9.61 -4.10
C LYS A 541 18.91 -8.77 -3.88
N HIS A 542 18.84 -7.50 -4.27
CA HIS A 542 19.89 -6.48 -4.15
C HIS A 542 19.29 -5.28 -3.41
N ASN A 543 19.05 -5.47 -2.11
CA ASN A 543 18.37 -4.50 -1.24
C ASN A 543 19.36 -3.63 -0.44
N GLU A 544 20.64 -3.57 -0.83
CA GLU A 544 21.68 -2.85 -0.09
C GLU A 544 21.33 -1.37 0.10
N ALA A 545 20.64 -0.78 -0.87
CA ALA A 545 20.15 0.60 -0.81
C ALA A 545 19.17 0.86 0.35
N ASN A 546 18.58 -0.18 0.94
CA ASN A 546 17.66 -0.05 2.08
C ASN A 546 18.42 0.12 3.42
N GLY A 547 19.72 -0.15 3.45
CA GLY A 547 20.55 0.01 4.65
C GLY A 547 20.40 -1.10 5.71
N GLU A 548 19.55 -2.10 5.48
CA GLU A 548 19.28 -3.20 6.42
C GLU A 548 20.22 -4.42 6.25
N GLY A 549 21.30 -4.25 5.49
CA GLY A 549 22.29 -5.30 5.22
C GLY A 549 21.73 -6.47 4.40
N GLY A 550 20.70 -6.22 3.58
CA GLY A 550 20.04 -7.24 2.76
C GLY A 550 19.16 -8.21 3.54
N ASN A 551 18.82 -7.91 4.80
CA ASN A 551 17.99 -8.78 5.63
C ASN A 551 16.47 -8.59 5.38
N ASP A 552 16.09 -7.50 4.73
CA ASP A 552 14.72 -7.15 4.38
C ASP A 552 14.30 -7.75 3.02
N GLY A 553 13.00 -7.87 2.75
CA GLY A 553 12.45 -8.45 1.52
C GLY A 553 12.53 -9.99 1.45
N CYS A 554 11.77 -10.57 0.53
CA CYS A 554 11.65 -12.04 0.38
C CYS A 554 12.93 -12.66 -0.23
N ASN A 555 13.37 -13.81 0.28
CA ASN A 555 14.46 -14.57 -0.33
C ASN A 555 13.97 -15.50 -1.45
N ASP A 556 12.77 -16.06 -1.28
CA ASP A 556 12.18 -17.02 -2.21
C ASP A 556 11.34 -16.29 -3.28
N ASN A 557 12.03 -15.76 -4.29
CA ASN A 557 11.38 -14.97 -5.34
C ASN A 557 10.84 -15.81 -6.50
N HIS A 558 11.26 -17.08 -6.60
CA HIS A 558 11.03 -17.95 -7.76
C HIS A 558 11.40 -17.26 -9.08
N SER A 559 12.49 -16.49 -9.08
CA SER A 559 13.00 -15.73 -10.22
C SER A 559 14.03 -16.52 -11.03
N TRP A 560 14.35 -16.02 -12.24
CA TRP A 560 15.44 -16.53 -13.06
C TRP A 560 16.06 -15.43 -13.90
N ASN A 561 17.36 -15.18 -13.70
CA ASN A 561 18.11 -14.12 -14.39
C ASN A 561 18.35 -14.33 -15.91
N CYS A 562 17.83 -15.43 -16.48
CA CYS A 562 17.94 -15.79 -17.89
C CYS A 562 19.38 -15.97 -18.41
N GLY A 563 20.34 -16.19 -17.50
CA GLY A 563 21.74 -16.52 -17.83
C GLY A 563 22.77 -15.49 -17.36
N PHE A 564 22.35 -14.30 -16.91
CA PHE A 564 23.27 -13.28 -16.38
C PHE A 564 22.60 -12.50 -15.25
N GLU A 565 23.27 -12.25 -14.13
CA GLU A 565 22.68 -11.49 -13.01
C GLU A 565 22.68 -9.99 -13.30
N GLY A 566 21.49 -9.38 -13.34
CA GLY A 566 21.28 -7.96 -13.58
C GLY A 566 21.38 -7.53 -15.05
N GLU A 567 21.69 -6.25 -15.26
CA GLU A 567 21.79 -5.65 -16.59
C GLU A 567 22.92 -6.23 -17.42
N THR A 568 22.67 -6.47 -18.71
CA THR A 568 23.63 -7.10 -19.63
C THR A 568 23.64 -6.44 -21.01
N GLY A 569 24.72 -6.63 -21.77
CA GLY A 569 24.81 -6.23 -23.18
C GLY A 569 24.34 -7.33 -24.16
N ASP A 570 24.16 -8.57 -23.70
CA ASP A 570 23.86 -9.72 -24.56
C ASP A 570 22.43 -9.65 -25.13
N ALA A 571 22.33 -9.56 -26.46
CA ALA A 571 21.06 -9.49 -27.17
C ALA A 571 20.21 -10.77 -27.02
N HIS A 572 20.83 -11.94 -26.88
CA HIS A 572 20.12 -13.21 -26.72
C HIS A 572 19.42 -13.27 -25.36
N ILE A 573 20.11 -12.84 -24.30
CA ILE A 573 19.53 -12.76 -22.95
C ILE A 573 18.42 -11.72 -22.92
N LYS A 574 18.61 -10.55 -23.51
CA LYS A 574 17.54 -9.52 -23.59
C LYS A 574 16.30 -10.00 -24.34
N SER A 575 16.48 -10.73 -25.44
CA SER A 575 15.37 -11.33 -26.20
C SER A 575 14.64 -12.38 -25.36
N LEU A 576 15.37 -13.25 -24.66
CA LEU A 576 14.79 -14.24 -23.74
C LEU A 576 14.02 -13.58 -22.60
N ARG A 577 14.57 -12.54 -21.96
CA ARG A 577 13.88 -11.77 -20.91
C ARG A 577 12.60 -11.12 -21.41
N THR A 578 12.64 -10.48 -22.58
CA THR A 578 11.46 -9.88 -23.22
C THR A 578 10.37 -10.93 -23.45
N ARG A 579 10.76 -12.09 -23.96
CA ARG A 579 9.85 -13.23 -24.19
C ARG A 579 9.27 -13.77 -22.88
N GLN A 580 10.06 -13.89 -21.83
CA GLN A 580 9.60 -14.33 -20.51
C GLN A 580 8.58 -13.35 -19.91
N MET A 581 8.84 -12.04 -19.97
CA MET A 581 7.86 -11.03 -19.54
C MET A 581 6.54 -11.14 -20.31
N LYS A 582 6.61 -11.35 -21.65
CA LYS A 582 5.42 -11.59 -22.48
C LYS A 582 4.70 -12.89 -22.11
N ASN A 583 5.41 -13.97 -21.78
CA ASN A 583 4.80 -15.23 -21.34
C ASN A 583 4.03 -15.05 -20.03
N PHE A 584 4.61 -14.33 -19.07
CA PHE A 584 3.96 -14.01 -17.80
C PHE A 584 2.70 -13.19 -18.00
N HIS A 585 2.78 -12.13 -18.82
CA HIS A 585 1.62 -11.28 -19.13
C HIS A 585 0.53 -12.06 -19.86
N LEU A 586 0.91 -12.89 -20.84
CA LEU A 586 -0.05 -13.75 -21.56
C LEU A 586 -0.72 -14.74 -20.61
N ALA A 587 0.03 -15.44 -19.76
CA ALA A 587 -0.53 -16.36 -18.77
C ALA A 587 -1.50 -15.66 -17.81
N LEU A 588 -1.13 -14.47 -17.31
CA LEU A 588 -1.98 -13.65 -16.45
C LEU A 588 -3.32 -13.31 -17.12
N MET A 589 -3.28 -12.80 -18.35
CA MET A 589 -4.47 -12.27 -19.02
C MET A 589 -5.37 -13.35 -19.64
N ILE A 590 -4.88 -14.58 -19.83
CA ILE A 590 -5.70 -15.71 -20.31
C ILE A 590 -6.29 -16.55 -19.17
N SER A 591 -5.74 -16.44 -17.97
CA SER A 591 -6.19 -17.24 -16.84
C SER A 591 -7.61 -16.85 -16.41
N GLN A 592 -8.38 -17.84 -15.98
CA GLN A 592 -9.65 -17.58 -15.29
C GLN A 592 -9.37 -16.96 -13.91
N GLY A 593 -10.29 -16.13 -13.42
CA GLY A 593 -10.10 -15.30 -12.23
C GLY A 593 -9.84 -13.84 -12.59
N THR A 594 -9.43 -13.04 -11.61
CA THR A 594 -9.30 -11.58 -11.76
C THR A 594 -7.83 -11.19 -11.85
N PRO A 595 -7.30 -10.75 -13.01
CA PRO A 595 -5.90 -10.37 -13.12
C PRO A 595 -5.59 -9.01 -12.49
N MET A 596 -4.43 -8.93 -11.84
CA MET A 596 -3.81 -7.70 -11.34
C MET A 596 -2.40 -7.54 -11.91
N MET A 597 -2.08 -6.33 -12.37
CA MET A 597 -0.76 -5.96 -12.91
C MET A 597 -0.17 -4.82 -12.08
N LEU A 598 1.16 -4.81 -11.89
CA LEU A 598 1.87 -3.73 -11.22
C LEU A 598 2.17 -2.58 -12.18
N MET A 599 2.06 -1.36 -11.67
CA MET A 599 2.53 -0.15 -12.32
C MET A 599 3.98 -0.27 -12.85
N GLY A 600 4.13 -0.14 -14.16
CA GLY A 600 5.42 -0.13 -14.85
C GLY A 600 5.82 -1.45 -15.50
N ASP A 601 5.09 -2.54 -15.24
CA ASP A 601 5.31 -3.82 -15.94
C ASP A 601 5.08 -3.67 -17.47
N GLU A 602 4.23 -2.73 -17.89
CA GLU A 602 3.91 -2.44 -19.30
C GLU A 602 5.02 -1.77 -20.11
N TYR A 603 6.14 -1.41 -19.47
CA TYR A 603 7.37 -1.02 -20.18
C TYR A 603 8.62 -1.73 -19.65
N GLY A 604 8.46 -2.64 -18.69
CA GLY A 604 9.57 -3.33 -18.03
C GLY A 604 10.35 -2.42 -17.08
N HIS A 605 9.65 -1.78 -16.16
CA HIS A 605 10.26 -1.05 -15.04
C HIS A 605 11.21 -1.96 -14.25
N THR A 606 12.31 -1.40 -13.73
CA THR A 606 13.30 -2.14 -12.94
C THR A 606 13.62 -1.37 -11.67
N ARG A 607 13.77 -2.11 -10.58
CA ARG A 607 14.29 -1.66 -9.29
C ARG A 607 15.73 -2.12 -9.09
N TYR A 608 16.40 -2.51 -10.18
CA TYR A 608 17.76 -3.04 -10.21
C TYR A 608 18.00 -4.21 -9.25
N GLY A 609 16.98 -5.07 -9.10
CA GLY A 609 17.04 -6.21 -8.18
C GLY A 609 16.68 -5.88 -6.74
N ASN A 610 16.30 -4.64 -6.40
CA ASN A 610 15.70 -4.35 -5.11
C ASN A 610 14.26 -4.87 -5.09
N ASN A 611 13.98 -5.85 -4.24
CA ASN A 611 12.67 -6.50 -4.15
C ASN A 611 11.82 -6.00 -2.96
N ASN A 612 12.24 -4.89 -2.34
CA ASN A 612 11.57 -4.29 -1.19
C ASN A 612 11.84 -2.79 -1.14
N SER A 613 11.44 -2.06 -2.18
CA SER A 613 11.82 -0.65 -2.40
C SER A 613 10.97 0.35 -1.59
N TYR A 614 10.44 -0.02 -0.42
CA TYR A 614 9.43 0.73 0.33
C TYR A 614 9.79 2.16 0.70
N GLY A 615 11.09 2.46 0.84
CA GLY A 615 11.59 3.74 1.32
C GLY A 615 12.24 4.65 0.28
N HIS A 616 11.98 4.45 -1.01
CA HIS A 616 12.67 5.16 -2.10
C HIS A 616 11.75 6.04 -2.94
N ASP A 617 11.74 7.34 -2.67
CA ASP A 617 11.07 8.35 -3.51
C ASP A 617 11.99 8.78 -4.67
N THR A 618 12.35 7.83 -5.52
CA THR A 618 13.33 7.99 -6.61
C THR A 618 12.89 7.22 -7.86
N ALA A 619 13.71 7.22 -8.91
CA ALA A 619 13.50 6.41 -10.11
C ALA A 619 13.32 4.90 -9.84
N LEU A 620 13.67 4.39 -8.64
CA LEU A 620 13.36 3.02 -8.23
C LEU A 620 11.85 2.76 -8.12
N ASN A 621 11.04 3.75 -7.74
CA ASN A 621 9.59 3.59 -7.65
C ASN A 621 8.85 4.48 -8.63
N ASN A 622 9.45 5.61 -9.02
CA ASN A 622 8.81 6.59 -9.89
C ASN A 622 8.63 6.05 -11.30
N PHE A 623 7.43 6.22 -11.85
CA PHE A 623 7.11 5.82 -13.21
C PHE A 623 7.97 6.59 -14.21
N GLN A 624 8.71 5.86 -15.05
CA GLN A 624 9.65 6.41 -16.02
C GLN A 624 8.96 6.58 -17.38
N TRP A 625 8.29 7.72 -17.58
CA TRP A 625 7.47 7.98 -18.78
C TRP A 625 8.28 8.03 -20.08
N ASN A 626 9.53 8.50 -20.03
CA ASN A 626 10.41 8.46 -21.19
C ASN A 626 10.78 7.02 -21.62
N GLU A 627 10.94 6.11 -20.65
CA GLU A 627 11.19 4.69 -20.92
C GLU A 627 9.95 4.03 -21.51
N LEU A 628 8.76 4.34 -21.00
CA LEU A 628 7.49 3.93 -21.60
C LEU A 628 7.39 4.36 -23.06
N GLU A 629 7.61 5.64 -23.37
CA GLU A 629 7.52 6.13 -24.76
C GLU A 629 8.53 5.44 -25.68
N ALA A 630 9.74 5.13 -25.22
CA ALA A 630 10.72 4.36 -25.97
C ALA A 630 10.29 2.90 -26.23
N LYS A 631 9.39 2.35 -25.42
CA LYS A 631 8.85 0.97 -25.53
C LYS A 631 7.42 0.90 -26.07
N LYS A 632 6.82 2.05 -26.40
CA LYS A 632 5.40 2.16 -26.78
C LYS A 632 5.01 1.26 -27.95
N GLN A 633 5.85 1.20 -28.98
CA GLN A 633 5.60 0.44 -30.21
C GLN A 633 5.94 -1.06 -30.12
N ASN A 634 6.54 -1.52 -29.01
CA ASN A 634 6.92 -2.93 -28.83
C ASN A 634 6.26 -3.56 -27.58
N HIS A 635 6.86 -3.40 -26.41
CA HIS A 635 6.47 -4.07 -25.17
C HIS A 635 5.10 -3.57 -24.68
N PHE A 636 4.91 -2.26 -24.61
CA PHE A 636 3.61 -1.68 -24.22
C PHE A 636 2.48 -2.11 -25.17
N ARG A 637 2.74 -2.08 -26.49
CA ARG A 637 1.79 -2.54 -27.50
C ARG A 637 1.32 -3.97 -27.22
N PHE A 638 2.26 -4.91 -26.99
CA PHE A 638 1.91 -6.28 -26.65
C PHE A 638 1.04 -6.35 -25.39
N PHE A 639 1.42 -5.63 -24.34
CA PHE A 639 0.69 -5.65 -23.06
C PHE A 639 -0.74 -5.15 -23.22
N SER A 640 -0.90 -3.99 -23.87
CA SER A 640 -2.18 -3.36 -24.17
C SER A 640 -3.08 -4.24 -25.04
N GLU A 641 -2.54 -4.81 -26.12
CA GLU A 641 -3.32 -5.66 -27.04
C GLU A 641 -3.80 -6.95 -26.36
N VAL A 642 -2.98 -7.58 -25.50
CA VAL A 642 -3.39 -8.76 -24.73
C VAL A 642 -4.51 -8.44 -23.73
N ILE A 643 -4.46 -7.27 -23.06
CA ILE A 643 -5.54 -6.81 -22.17
C ILE A 643 -6.83 -6.57 -22.95
N LYS A 644 -6.76 -5.86 -24.08
CA LYS A 644 -7.90 -5.61 -24.98
C LYS A 644 -8.47 -6.92 -25.55
N PHE A 645 -7.61 -7.90 -25.82
CA PHE A 645 -8.02 -9.24 -26.22
C PHE A 645 -8.81 -9.91 -25.10
N ARG A 646 -8.35 -9.87 -23.84
CA ARG A 646 -9.13 -10.38 -22.70
C ARG A 646 -10.52 -9.75 -22.62
N HIS A 647 -10.60 -8.42 -22.72
CA HIS A 647 -11.88 -7.70 -22.63
C HIS A 647 -12.89 -8.13 -23.70
N SER A 648 -12.42 -8.39 -24.92
CA SER A 648 -13.25 -8.77 -26.07
C SER A 648 -13.64 -10.27 -26.11
N HIS A 649 -13.12 -11.09 -25.20
CA HIS A 649 -13.32 -12.54 -25.20
C HIS A 649 -13.88 -13.05 -23.87
N HIS A 650 -15.20 -13.28 -23.83
CA HIS A 650 -15.90 -13.78 -22.64
C HIS A 650 -15.39 -15.13 -22.11
N ILE A 651 -14.82 -15.96 -23.00
CA ILE A 651 -14.21 -17.25 -22.66
C ILE A 651 -13.01 -17.15 -21.69
N LEU A 652 -12.45 -15.95 -21.53
CA LEU A 652 -11.36 -15.68 -20.58
C LEU A 652 -11.89 -15.12 -19.24
N LYS A 653 -13.20 -14.93 -19.13
CA LYS A 653 -13.87 -14.20 -18.05
C LYS A 653 -15.10 -14.97 -17.54
N HIS A 654 -14.95 -16.27 -17.29
CA HIS A 654 -16.05 -17.11 -16.83
C HIS A 654 -16.48 -16.75 -15.41
N GLU A 655 -17.79 -16.78 -15.18
CA GLU A 655 -18.38 -16.63 -13.86
C GLU A 655 -18.21 -17.90 -13.00
N ASN A 656 -18.17 -19.07 -13.65
CA ASN A 656 -18.06 -20.37 -13.00
C ASN A 656 -16.76 -21.07 -13.44
N PHE A 657 -16.33 -22.08 -12.67
CA PHE A 657 -15.22 -22.93 -13.09
C PHE A 657 -15.51 -23.64 -14.41
N LEU A 658 -14.48 -23.76 -15.23
CA LEU A 658 -14.54 -24.45 -16.52
C LEU A 658 -14.94 -25.92 -16.32
N THR A 659 -15.88 -26.38 -17.12
CA THR A 659 -16.30 -27.78 -17.22
C THR A 659 -15.46 -28.54 -18.23
N GLN A 660 -15.56 -29.88 -18.23
CA GLN A 660 -14.87 -30.74 -19.21
C GLN A 660 -15.26 -30.44 -20.67
N GLY A 661 -16.40 -29.79 -20.93
CA GLY A 661 -16.81 -29.37 -22.27
C GLY A 661 -16.26 -28.00 -22.71
N GLU A 662 -15.76 -27.20 -21.77
CA GLU A 662 -15.26 -25.84 -22.00
C GLU A 662 -13.73 -25.79 -22.12
N ILE A 663 -13.03 -26.83 -21.69
CA ILE A 663 -11.58 -26.95 -21.83
C ILE A 663 -11.17 -28.36 -22.26
N THR A 664 -10.29 -28.44 -23.27
CA THR A 664 -9.60 -29.66 -23.66
C THR A 664 -8.11 -29.49 -23.38
N TRP A 665 -7.55 -30.35 -22.54
CA TRP A 665 -6.10 -30.45 -22.34
C TRP A 665 -5.51 -31.37 -23.42
N HIS A 666 -4.45 -30.93 -24.09
CA HIS A 666 -3.79 -31.71 -25.15
C HIS A 666 -2.62 -32.56 -24.65
N GLU A 667 -2.35 -32.49 -23.35
CA GLU A 667 -1.37 -33.31 -22.63
C GLU A 667 -2.12 -34.35 -21.79
N ASP A 668 -1.77 -35.63 -21.93
CA ASP A 668 -2.41 -36.75 -21.23
C ASP A 668 -1.53 -37.33 -20.10
N ASN A 669 -0.21 -37.21 -20.21
CA ASN A 669 0.74 -37.70 -19.21
C ASN A 669 1.02 -36.65 -18.12
N TRP A 670 0.09 -36.50 -17.18
CA TRP A 670 0.17 -35.57 -16.06
C TRP A 670 1.24 -35.93 -15.01
N ASP A 671 1.59 -37.22 -14.92
CA ASP A 671 2.58 -37.73 -13.96
C ASP A 671 4.03 -37.50 -14.44
N ASN A 672 4.23 -37.07 -15.69
CA ASN A 672 5.56 -36.74 -16.20
C ASN A 672 6.07 -35.41 -15.63
N THR A 673 6.85 -35.51 -14.54
CA THR A 673 7.46 -34.36 -13.88
C THR A 673 8.50 -33.63 -14.74
N GLU A 674 9.06 -34.28 -15.76
CA GLU A 674 10.04 -33.65 -16.66
C GLU A 674 9.39 -32.80 -17.77
N SER A 675 8.08 -32.95 -17.97
CA SER A 675 7.34 -32.17 -18.96
C SER A 675 7.14 -30.72 -18.47
N LYS A 676 7.70 -29.77 -19.21
CA LYS A 676 7.61 -28.31 -19.00
C LYS A 676 6.83 -27.65 -20.13
N PHE A 677 5.90 -28.40 -20.71
CA PHE A 677 5.04 -27.97 -21.80
C PHE A 677 3.59 -28.22 -21.43
N LEU A 678 2.72 -27.26 -21.72
CA LEU A 678 1.27 -27.41 -21.55
C LEU A 678 0.55 -26.77 -22.72
N ALA A 679 -0.34 -27.53 -23.35
CA ALA A 679 -1.24 -27.03 -24.38
C ALA A 679 -2.70 -27.37 -24.05
N PHE A 680 -3.61 -26.45 -24.36
CA PHE A 680 -5.04 -26.62 -24.14
C PHE A 680 -5.87 -25.78 -25.10
N THR A 681 -7.13 -26.17 -25.30
CA THR A 681 -8.14 -25.40 -26.03
C THR A 681 -9.26 -25.01 -25.10
N LEU A 682 -9.61 -23.73 -25.07
CA LEU A 682 -10.84 -23.22 -24.49
C LEU A 682 -11.92 -23.20 -25.58
N HIS A 683 -13.10 -23.73 -25.28
CA HIS A 683 -14.23 -23.80 -26.21
C HIS A 683 -15.28 -22.72 -25.91
N ASP A 684 -15.51 -21.83 -26.88
CA ASP A 684 -16.42 -20.68 -26.74
C ASP A 684 -17.88 -21.16 -26.66
N GLY A 685 -18.22 -22.25 -27.36
CA GLY A 685 -19.56 -22.83 -27.36
C GLY A 685 -20.59 -21.96 -28.11
N VAL A 686 -20.74 -20.69 -27.73
CA VAL A 686 -21.74 -19.73 -28.17
C VAL A 686 -21.32 -18.99 -29.44
N GLY A 687 -20.06 -18.56 -29.55
CA GLY A 687 -19.51 -17.85 -30.73
C GLY A 687 -18.64 -18.71 -31.65
N GLY A 688 -18.30 -19.92 -31.22
CA GLY A 688 -17.42 -20.83 -31.94
C GLY A 688 -16.01 -20.28 -32.18
N ARG A 689 -15.55 -19.26 -31.46
CA ARG A 689 -14.19 -18.74 -31.51
C ARG A 689 -13.33 -19.39 -30.42
N ASP A 690 -13.17 -20.71 -30.54
CA ASP A 690 -12.30 -21.49 -29.66
C ASP A 690 -10.88 -20.91 -29.68
N ILE A 691 -10.20 -20.97 -28.53
CA ILE A 691 -8.84 -20.44 -28.33
C ILE A 691 -7.92 -21.60 -27.98
N TYR A 692 -6.86 -21.81 -28.77
CA TYR A 692 -5.79 -22.75 -28.45
C TYR A 692 -4.62 -21.98 -27.83
N LEU A 693 -4.09 -22.52 -26.74
CA LEU A 693 -2.95 -21.98 -26.01
C LEU A 693 -1.89 -23.07 -25.86
N ALA A 694 -0.62 -22.69 -26.00
CA ALA A 694 0.49 -23.55 -25.64
C ALA A 694 1.61 -22.75 -24.99
N PHE A 695 2.14 -23.26 -23.88
CA PHE A 695 3.25 -22.70 -23.13
C PHE A 695 4.39 -23.71 -23.14
N ASN A 696 5.54 -23.32 -23.68
CA ASN A 696 6.76 -24.11 -23.68
C ASN A 696 7.79 -23.48 -22.75
N ALA A 697 7.99 -24.08 -21.59
CA ALA A 697 9.04 -23.72 -20.63
C ALA A 697 10.26 -24.65 -20.70
N HIS A 698 10.39 -25.45 -21.78
CA HIS A 698 11.65 -26.12 -22.11
C HIS A 698 12.65 -25.15 -22.75
N ASP A 699 13.92 -25.55 -22.71
CA ASP A 699 15.05 -24.93 -23.40
C ASP A 699 15.21 -25.41 -24.86
N TYR A 700 14.29 -26.23 -25.36
CA TYR A 700 14.24 -26.73 -26.73
C TYR A 700 12.85 -26.50 -27.39
N PHE A 701 12.81 -26.62 -28.71
CA PHE A 701 11.57 -26.50 -29.49
C PHE A 701 10.62 -27.68 -29.22
N VAL A 702 9.35 -27.38 -28.99
CA VAL A 702 8.30 -28.40 -28.93
C VAL A 702 7.43 -28.31 -30.17
N LYS A 703 7.32 -29.43 -30.90
CA LYS A 703 6.41 -29.55 -32.04
C LYS A 703 5.01 -29.88 -31.52
N ALA A 704 4.22 -28.85 -31.26
CA ALA A 704 2.86 -28.97 -30.75
C ALA A 704 1.91 -29.47 -31.85
N LEU A 705 1.06 -30.43 -31.52
CA LEU A 705 -0.05 -30.84 -32.38
C LEU A 705 -1.19 -29.83 -32.22
N ILE A 706 -1.72 -29.36 -33.35
CA ILE A 706 -2.84 -28.42 -33.38
C ILE A 706 -4.11 -29.22 -33.70
N PRO A 707 -5.12 -29.24 -32.81
CA PRO A 707 -6.35 -29.97 -33.08
C PRO A 707 -7.07 -29.36 -34.28
N HIS A 708 -7.81 -30.16 -35.05
CA HIS A 708 -8.66 -29.60 -36.09
C HIS A 708 -9.73 -28.68 -35.46
N PRO A 709 -9.88 -27.45 -35.94
CA PRO A 709 -10.94 -26.56 -35.46
C PRO A 709 -12.31 -27.12 -35.88
N ARG A 710 -13.39 -26.60 -35.27
CA ARG A 710 -14.77 -27.00 -35.62
C ARG A 710 -15.02 -26.85 -37.13
N GLN A 711 -15.92 -27.68 -37.67
CA GLN A 711 -16.16 -27.79 -39.12
C GLN A 711 -16.34 -26.41 -39.78
N GLY A 712 -15.54 -26.13 -40.81
CA GLY A 712 -15.58 -24.88 -41.57
C GLY A 712 -14.72 -23.74 -41.03
N LYS A 713 -13.99 -23.94 -39.93
CA LYS A 713 -13.09 -22.93 -39.33
C LYS A 713 -11.63 -23.19 -39.61
N GLN A 714 -10.80 -22.17 -39.38
CA GLN A 714 -9.34 -22.27 -39.43
C GLN A 714 -8.71 -21.61 -38.20
N TRP A 715 -7.52 -22.08 -37.81
CA TRP A 715 -6.73 -21.44 -36.76
C TRP A 715 -5.95 -20.24 -37.31
N PHE A 716 -6.01 -19.13 -36.57
CA PHE A 716 -5.24 -17.93 -36.82
C PHE A 716 -4.32 -17.68 -35.63
N ARG A 717 -3.03 -17.45 -35.88
CA ARG A 717 -2.07 -17.08 -34.84
C ARG A 717 -2.31 -15.65 -34.39
N VAL A 718 -2.77 -15.48 -33.17
CA VAL A 718 -2.99 -14.17 -32.56
C VAL A 718 -1.76 -13.73 -31.79
N ALA A 719 -1.16 -14.60 -30.97
CA ALA A 719 0.06 -14.29 -30.24
C ALA A 719 1.14 -15.36 -30.42
N ASP A 720 2.39 -14.93 -30.51
CA ASP A 720 3.58 -15.77 -30.40
C ASP A 720 4.71 -14.95 -29.79
N THR A 721 5.03 -15.23 -28.53
CA THR A 721 5.97 -14.43 -27.73
C THR A 721 7.42 -14.51 -28.23
N ASN A 722 7.75 -15.47 -29.09
CA ASN A 722 9.07 -15.60 -29.71
C ASN A 722 9.27 -14.61 -30.87
N LEU A 723 8.20 -14.09 -31.47
CA LEU A 723 8.29 -13.14 -32.58
C LEU A 723 8.60 -11.72 -32.08
N GLU A 724 9.10 -10.90 -33.00
CA GLU A 724 9.30 -9.47 -32.74
C GLU A 724 7.99 -8.72 -32.95
N SER A 725 7.84 -7.58 -32.28
CA SER A 725 6.71 -6.70 -32.52
C SER A 725 6.80 -6.07 -33.93
N PRO A 726 5.69 -5.95 -34.69
CA PRO A 726 4.31 -6.19 -34.25
C PRO A 726 3.77 -7.62 -34.49
N ASP A 727 4.59 -8.56 -34.96
CA ASP A 727 4.12 -9.91 -35.31
C ASP A 727 3.89 -10.83 -34.09
N ASP A 728 4.42 -10.44 -32.93
CA ASP A 728 4.21 -11.07 -31.63
C ASP A 728 2.76 -11.05 -31.14
N PHE A 729 1.98 -10.07 -31.60
CA PHE A 729 0.53 -9.99 -31.38
C PHE A 729 -0.18 -9.34 -32.57
N VAL A 730 -1.07 -10.10 -33.22
CA VAL A 730 -1.90 -9.65 -34.34
C VAL A 730 -3.35 -9.91 -33.99
N SER A 731 -4.11 -8.87 -33.68
CA SER A 731 -5.48 -8.96 -33.15
C SER A 731 -6.45 -9.65 -34.12
N GLU A 732 -6.24 -9.46 -35.43
CA GLU A 732 -6.98 -10.19 -36.47
C GLU A 732 -6.47 -11.61 -36.73
N GLY A 733 -5.33 -11.95 -36.17
CA GLY A 733 -4.65 -13.23 -36.33
C GLY A 733 -4.06 -13.43 -37.73
N VAL A 734 -3.01 -14.26 -37.79
CA VAL A 734 -2.34 -14.63 -39.04
C VAL A 734 -2.82 -16.02 -39.48
N PRO A 735 -3.39 -16.18 -40.69
CA PRO A 735 -3.89 -17.48 -41.18
C PRO A 735 -2.73 -18.43 -41.53
N GLY A 736 -3.09 -19.67 -41.87
CA GLY A 736 -2.14 -20.66 -42.39
C GLY A 736 -1.44 -21.49 -41.32
N VAL A 737 -2.02 -21.59 -40.12
CA VAL A 737 -1.56 -22.53 -39.09
C VAL A 737 -1.82 -23.96 -39.57
N ALA A 738 -0.77 -24.75 -39.70
CA ALA A 738 -0.83 -26.16 -40.08
C ALA A 738 -1.28 -27.05 -38.91
N ASP A 739 -1.40 -28.36 -39.17
CA ASP A 739 -1.73 -29.37 -38.13
C ASP A 739 -0.68 -29.47 -37.01
N THR A 740 0.48 -28.82 -37.17
CA THR A 740 1.53 -28.74 -36.16
C THR A 740 2.16 -27.35 -36.10
N TYR A 741 2.55 -26.90 -34.91
CA TYR A 741 3.23 -25.62 -34.69
C TYR A 741 4.53 -25.85 -33.88
N ASN A 742 5.65 -25.28 -34.33
CA ASN A 742 6.91 -25.37 -33.58
C ASN A 742 6.98 -24.24 -32.57
N VAL A 743 6.66 -24.54 -31.31
CA VAL A 743 6.74 -23.59 -30.20
C VAL A 743 8.19 -23.47 -29.74
N ALA A 744 8.76 -22.27 -29.81
CA ALA A 744 10.15 -22.02 -29.48
C ALA A 744 10.45 -22.28 -27.99
N PRO A 745 11.73 -22.47 -27.61
CA PRO A 745 12.14 -22.50 -26.21
C PRO A 745 11.60 -21.29 -25.45
N PHE A 746 11.13 -21.52 -24.23
CA PHE A 746 10.69 -20.48 -23.31
C PHE A 746 9.69 -19.49 -23.94
N SER A 747 8.75 -19.98 -24.75
CA SER A 747 7.78 -19.16 -25.50
C SER A 747 6.34 -19.65 -25.31
N SER A 748 5.39 -18.85 -25.76
CA SER A 748 3.97 -19.16 -25.66
C SER A 748 3.23 -18.67 -26.90
N ILE A 749 2.19 -19.41 -27.29
CA ILE A 749 1.36 -19.08 -28.45
C ILE A 749 -0.13 -19.04 -28.07
N LEU A 750 -0.87 -18.17 -28.74
CA LEU A 750 -2.32 -18.09 -28.70
C LEU A 750 -2.84 -18.15 -30.15
N LEU A 751 -3.69 -19.13 -30.42
CA LEU A 751 -4.42 -19.24 -31.68
C LEU A 751 -5.92 -19.05 -31.43
N GLN A 752 -6.59 -18.42 -32.37
CA GLN A 752 -8.04 -18.29 -32.36
C GLN A 752 -8.62 -18.96 -33.59
N SER A 753 -9.70 -19.72 -33.40
CA SER A 753 -10.48 -20.24 -34.51
C SER A 753 -11.42 -19.17 -35.05
N LYS A 754 -11.42 -18.96 -36.36
CA LYS A 754 -12.33 -18.06 -37.05
C LYS A 754 -13.21 -18.84 -38.02
#